data_AF-A0A812V965-F1
#
_entry.id   AF-A0A812V965-F1
#
_cell.length_a   1.000
_cell.length_b   1.000
_cell.length_c   1.000
_cell.angle_alpha   90.00
_cell.angle_beta   90.00
_cell.angle_gamma   90.00
#
_symmetry.space_group_name_H-M   'P 1'
#
loop_
_entity.id
_entity.type
_entity.pdbx_description
1 polymer ?
#
loop_
_entity_poly.entity_id
_entity_poly.type
_entity_poly.pdbx_seq_one_letter_code
_entity_poly.pdbx_strand_id
1 'polypeptide(L)'
;MARAAPVGDTTEAIDPGDAAPPPPLEKSSPKVAAGEGDRWNRDRWSHALPTLPGFRGLPQRLLDRLLPGLAAWPSAGKPSQPTVLILYSTKAAIAQVAPLFGLFGASVRELDICRGGISQDVLSEETFSDLCALALSGDLMAIIGGPNCRTWSILRHFPRAGCPGPVRGRKGQSAWGLDDLPESVLRDTDNDSLLLLRMLLLYHLSLASGPRPPAFLLEHPEDPANQGTSEAQQNCSSWWATAQCKDFADLTRMKIHCFDQCMLGHGARKPTAVLSNLALDWDGLRCRHPDHPVWWSSSDLARWGWQINLELATSLLAFFSTSGDTDGDRSIASALAPVTASTLIVRLGHRSRPLRDGGGKPLCGRLKPEDRCKCKLAWLGQWIEETLTSGTVATGLDQARGCPWPDQWVADLRQQLASRLSSRLHRPVSAEVSPGQPFALDILQALVELAEDPDRDFLQHLREGVPLGVDGPTLPDPNIWPSKQELGNAPKDLEPPAPTAADNYPSAEVFEDTIEKTFLEEKLLDMVAGPLSEQVFLWLLVFVDDFMAVMKESLGEIGAATLMLFLTLLGCPISWHKNALGKVNRWLGYMVNISEGSVWLPEEKLAMLRPALLKLEAGELHTRKEVTSLLGKLQWVAKAYPQVSSHLQPLYAWEQKLERKCRPGDLVRFLATLLISILDSGPCVPLRLQHNTPCYGSSDAGEDDGRVAIGGWFSPLLNPTKAEVLWFSMDVLTTPWVQPLLAHTSPKRRIGALELLGTLILFLLAAESVGPCMIDAHLPLTTDNEGNAFSASKRSSKKWPCSALLMELSAQEFHKGVFAQVTHVKRSSNTWADQLIHFDFEGFSPGNRREVSLSWSPSWMILDKLLAFKSEQ
;
A
#
# COMPACT_ATOMS: atom_id res chain seq x y z
N MET A 1 21.27 -45.22 70.80
CA MET A 1 22.07 -43.99 71.05
C MET A 1 22.72 -43.58 69.73
N ALA A 2 22.97 -42.28 69.55
CA ALA A 2 23.27 -41.56 68.30
C ALA A 2 22.04 -41.30 67.42
N ARG A 3 21.46 -40.11 67.64
CA ARG A 3 20.36 -39.49 66.89
C ARG A 3 20.92 -38.71 65.71
N ALA A 4 20.16 -38.72 64.63
CA ALA A 4 20.45 -38.05 63.38
C ALA A 4 19.80 -36.66 63.26
N ALA A 5 20.34 -35.91 62.29
CA ALA A 5 19.78 -34.74 61.57
C ALA A 5 19.83 -33.38 62.30
N PRO A 6 19.65 -32.22 61.60
CA PRO A 6 19.44 -31.99 60.16
C PRO A 6 20.19 -30.77 59.53
N VAL A 7 20.18 -30.75 58.18
CA VAL A 7 19.89 -29.65 57.21
C VAL A 7 20.25 -28.18 57.53
N GLY A 8 20.89 -27.53 56.55
CA GLY A 8 20.65 -26.10 56.24
C GLY A 8 21.87 -25.32 55.72
N ASP A 9 21.74 -24.79 54.49
CA ASP A 9 22.36 -23.61 53.86
C ASP A 9 23.71 -23.05 54.32
N THR A 10 24.58 -22.73 53.35
CA THR A 10 25.25 -21.40 53.28
C THR A 10 26.00 -21.21 51.96
N THR A 11 25.64 -20.13 51.28
CA THR A 11 26.45 -19.37 50.33
C THR A 11 27.58 -18.63 51.06
N GLU A 12 28.82 -18.64 50.51
CA GLU A 12 29.59 -17.44 50.15
C GLU A 12 31.05 -17.71 49.72
N ALA A 13 31.42 -17.01 48.64
CA ALA A 13 32.72 -16.38 48.31
C ALA A 13 34.03 -17.20 48.25
N ILE A 14 34.62 -17.26 47.04
CA ILE A 14 36.07 -17.14 46.83
C ILE A 14 36.32 -16.28 45.57
N ASP A 15 37.10 -15.22 45.73
CA ASP A 15 37.71 -14.38 44.68
C ASP A 15 39.24 -14.66 44.65
N PRO A 16 40.03 -14.11 43.72
CA PRO A 16 40.47 -14.73 42.47
C PRO A 16 41.97 -15.11 42.50
N GLY A 17 42.39 -16.05 41.65
CA GLY A 17 43.80 -16.37 41.50
C GLY A 17 44.10 -17.15 40.22
N ASP A 18 44.74 -16.45 39.27
CA ASP A 18 45.60 -16.94 38.19
C ASP A 18 45.15 -18.15 37.36
N ALA A 19 44.57 -17.87 36.19
CA ALA A 19 44.68 -18.74 35.02
C ALA A 19 44.91 -17.90 33.76
N ALA A 20 46.07 -18.11 33.13
CA ALA A 20 46.50 -17.45 31.91
C ALA A 20 45.50 -17.65 30.75
N PRO A 21 45.30 -16.64 29.88
CA PRO A 21 44.40 -16.76 28.74
C PRO A 21 44.94 -17.75 27.69
N PRO A 22 44.08 -18.60 27.09
CA PRO A 22 44.45 -19.46 25.97
C PRO A 22 44.72 -18.62 24.69
N PRO A 23 45.50 -19.17 23.74
CA PRO A 23 46.05 -18.39 22.63
C PRO A 23 44.99 -17.90 21.64
N PRO A 24 45.27 -16.85 20.86
CA PRO A 24 44.33 -16.29 19.90
C PRO A 24 44.04 -17.30 18.78
N LEU A 25 42.76 -17.62 18.57
CA LEU A 25 42.29 -18.31 17.38
C LEU A 25 42.61 -17.46 16.15
N GLU A 26 43.44 -18.00 15.26
CA GLU A 26 43.80 -17.40 13.98
C GLU A 26 42.55 -17.08 13.16
N LYS A 27 42.38 -15.79 12.86
CA LYS A 27 41.38 -15.29 11.92
C LYS A 27 41.82 -15.64 10.49
N SER A 28 41.47 -16.81 10.01
CA SER A 28 41.41 -17.10 8.57
C SER A 28 40.00 -17.51 8.18
N SER A 29 39.10 -16.54 8.10
CA SER A 29 37.84 -16.70 7.37
C SER A 29 38.18 -16.90 5.89
N PRO A 30 37.65 -17.93 5.20
CA PRO A 30 37.88 -18.09 3.78
C PRO A 30 37.21 -16.92 3.05
N LYS A 31 38.02 -16.07 2.42
CA LYS A 31 37.55 -15.09 1.41
C LYS A 31 36.97 -15.89 0.25
N VAL A 32 35.64 -15.94 0.13
CA VAL A 32 34.98 -16.38 -1.11
C VAL A 32 34.26 -15.17 -1.72
N ALA A 33 35.02 -14.38 -2.47
CA ALA A 33 34.45 -13.65 -3.59
C ALA A 33 34.33 -14.67 -4.74
N ALA A 34 33.19 -15.34 -4.83
CA ALA A 34 32.95 -16.34 -5.88
C ALA A 34 32.58 -15.64 -7.19
N GLY A 35 33.38 -15.87 -8.24
CA GLY A 35 32.98 -15.57 -9.62
C GLY A 35 31.85 -16.50 -10.08
N GLU A 36 31.18 -16.16 -11.19
CA GLU A 36 30.02 -16.89 -11.75
C GLU A 36 30.21 -18.41 -11.89
N GLY A 37 31.45 -18.91 -12.01
CA GLY A 37 31.73 -20.35 -12.15
C GLY A 37 31.54 -21.19 -10.87
N ASP A 38 31.62 -20.59 -9.68
CA ASP A 38 31.67 -21.35 -8.41
C ASP A 38 30.28 -21.73 -7.85
N ARG A 39 29.19 -21.12 -8.33
CA ARG A 39 27.81 -21.50 -7.92
C ARG A 39 27.29 -22.76 -8.63
N TRP A 40 27.84 -23.07 -9.81
CA TRP A 40 27.51 -24.25 -10.60
C TRP A 40 28.29 -25.49 -10.16
N ASN A 41 29.17 -25.38 -9.16
CA ASN A 41 29.93 -26.51 -8.64
C ASN A 41 29.07 -27.34 -7.66
N ARG A 42 28.71 -28.57 -8.05
CA ARG A 42 27.93 -29.50 -7.22
C ARG A 42 28.58 -29.78 -5.87
N ASP A 43 29.90 -29.98 -5.85
CA ASP A 43 30.60 -30.42 -4.64
C ASP A 43 30.51 -29.37 -3.56
N ARG A 44 30.52 -28.09 -3.91
CA ARG A 44 30.28 -26.99 -2.97
C ARG A 44 28.95 -27.16 -2.24
N TRP A 45 27.87 -27.45 -2.97
CA TRP A 45 26.55 -27.66 -2.39
C TRP A 45 26.50 -28.93 -1.55
N SER A 46 27.15 -30.01 -2.00
CA SER A 46 27.27 -31.26 -1.23
C SER A 46 27.95 -31.05 0.12
N HIS A 47 29.00 -30.23 0.18
CA HIS A 47 29.71 -29.91 1.43
C HIS A 47 28.94 -28.91 2.30
N ALA A 48 28.21 -27.96 1.70
CA ALA A 48 27.47 -26.95 2.43
C ALA A 48 26.19 -27.51 3.07
N LEU A 49 25.50 -28.44 2.39
CA LEU A 49 24.17 -28.96 2.77
C LEU A 49 24.03 -29.31 4.26
N PRO A 50 24.91 -30.09 4.89
CA PRO A 50 24.77 -30.46 6.31
C PRO A 50 24.82 -29.27 7.28
N THR A 51 25.35 -28.11 6.83
CA THR A 51 25.53 -26.90 7.63
C THR A 51 24.50 -25.80 7.33
N LEU A 52 23.70 -25.96 6.27
CA LEU A 52 22.69 -24.98 5.87
C LEU A 52 21.45 -25.03 6.79
N PRO A 53 20.90 -23.87 7.21
CA PRO A 53 19.64 -23.84 7.95
C PRO A 53 18.51 -24.51 7.16
N GLY A 54 17.78 -25.40 7.82
CA GLY A 54 16.80 -26.29 7.17
C GLY A 54 17.30 -27.71 6.83
N PHE A 55 18.62 -27.95 6.90
CA PHE A 55 19.22 -29.27 6.59
C PHE A 55 20.10 -29.83 7.70
N ARG A 56 20.45 -29.02 8.71
CA ARG A 56 21.24 -29.45 9.88
C ARG A 56 20.58 -30.63 10.59
N GLY A 57 21.38 -31.64 10.92
CA GLY A 57 20.92 -32.80 11.70
C GLY A 57 20.01 -33.78 10.94
N LEU A 58 19.87 -33.64 9.61
CA LEU A 58 19.16 -34.63 8.80
C LEU A 58 19.93 -35.96 8.72
N PRO A 59 19.22 -37.10 8.61
CA PRO A 59 19.84 -38.39 8.30
C PRO A 59 20.67 -38.36 7.01
N GLN A 60 21.83 -39.04 7.01
CA GLN A 60 22.71 -39.13 5.85
C GLN A 60 21.99 -39.68 4.60
N ARG A 61 21.11 -40.69 4.79
CA ARG A 61 20.28 -41.27 3.70
C ARG A 61 19.43 -40.24 2.95
N LEU A 62 19.01 -39.15 3.61
CA LEU A 62 18.27 -38.07 2.98
C LEU A 62 19.23 -37.10 2.31
N LEU A 63 20.31 -36.71 2.99
CA LEU A 63 21.33 -35.80 2.46
C LEU A 63 21.92 -36.31 1.14
N ASP A 64 22.23 -37.61 1.06
CA ASP A 64 22.79 -38.26 -0.15
C ASP A 64 21.85 -38.18 -1.36
N ARG A 65 20.54 -38.03 -1.14
CA ARG A 65 19.50 -38.03 -2.16
C ARG A 65 18.94 -36.63 -2.46
N LEU A 66 19.40 -35.59 -1.78
CA LEU A 66 18.87 -34.23 -1.97
C LEU A 66 19.30 -33.62 -3.31
N LEU A 67 20.58 -33.76 -3.67
CA LEU A 67 21.13 -33.26 -4.93
C LEU A 67 21.00 -34.31 -6.04
N PRO A 68 20.82 -33.90 -7.30
CA PRO A 68 21.03 -34.79 -8.45
C PRO A 68 22.43 -35.44 -8.40
N GLY A 69 22.60 -36.63 -9.00
CA GLY A 69 23.90 -37.23 -9.19
C GLY A 69 24.87 -36.33 -9.99
N LEU A 70 26.18 -36.57 -9.88
CA LEU A 70 27.19 -35.74 -10.55
C LEU A 70 27.00 -35.65 -12.07
N ALA A 71 26.61 -36.76 -12.71
CA ALA A 71 26.35 -36.81 -14.15
C ALA A 71 25.08 -36.08 -14.57
N ALA A 72 24.11 -35.92 -13.65
CA ALA A 72 22.86 -35.22 -13.89
C ALA A 72 22.91 -33.76 -13.44
N TRP A 73 23.97 -33.28 -12.79
CA TRP A 73 24.05 -31.92 -12.28
C TRP A 73 24.07 -30.88 -13.42
N PRO A 74 23.30 -29.78 -13.32
CA PRO A 74 23.17 -28.86 -14.43
C PRO A 74 24.46 -28.07 -14.69
N SER A 75 24.81 -27.92 -15.97
CA SER A 75 25.85 -27.00 -16.43
C SER A 75 25.28 -25.58 -16.61
N ALA A 76 26.15 -24.56 -16.56
CA ALA A 76 25.77 -23.18 -16.82
C ALA A 76 25.06 -23.05 -18.19
N GLY A 77 23.75 -22.77 -18.16
CA GLY A 77 22.89 -22.63 -19.33
C GLY A 77 22.66 -21.17 -19.72
N LYS A 78 21.99 -20.96 -20.87
CA LYS A 78 21.51 -19.62 -21.25
C LYS A 78 20.43 -19.16 -20.24
N PRO A 79 20.35 -17.85 -19.94
CA PRO A 79 19.27 -17.30 -19.12
C PRO A 79 17.92 -17.73 -19.68
N SER A 80 17.06 -18.22 -18.79
CA SER A 80 15.69 -18.59 -19.08
C SER A 80 14.76 -17.41 -18.81
N GLN A 81 13.52 -17.48 -19.29
CA GLN A 81 12.53 -16.46 -18.96
C GLN A 81 12.19 -16.50 -17.46
N PRO A 82 11.87 -15.37 -16.80
CA PRO A 82 11.44 -15.35 -15.41
C PRO A 82 10.29 -16.35 -15.19
N THR A 83 10.36 -17.16 -14.12
CA THR A 83 9.47 -18.32 -13.96
C THR A 83 8.85 -18.39 -12.57
N VAL A 84 7.51 -18.53 -12.53
CA VAL A 84 6.72 -18.90 -11.35
C VAL A 84 6.59 -20.41 -11.32
N LEU A 85 7.21 -21.06 -10.33
CA LEU A 85 7.21 -22.50 -10.18
C LEU A 85 6.14 -22.94 -9.19
N ILE A 86 5.24 -23.81 -9.66
CA ILE A 86 4.15 -24.37 -8.86
C ILE A 86 4.34 -25.88 -8.80
N LEU A 87 4.70 -26.37 -7.63
CA LEU A 87 4.97 -27.78 -7.36
C LEU A 87 3.73 -28.42 -6.72
N TYR A 88 3.43 -29.64 -7.14
CA TYR A 88 2.36 -30.48 -6.57
C TYR A 88 0.95 -29.91 -6.80
N SER A 89 0.73 -29.29 -7.97
CA SER A 89 -0.46 -28.47 -8.26
C SER A 89 -1.76 -29.26 -8.50
N THR A 90 -1.75 -30.59 -8.62
CA THR A 90 -2.91 -31.42 -9.01
C THR A 90 -3.66 -30.89 -10.26
N LYS A 91 -4.95 -31.23 -10.45
CA LYS A 91 -5.76 -30.85 -11.64
C LYS A 91 -6.45 -29.45 -11.57
N ALA A 92 -6.21 -28.62 -10.55
CA ALA A 92 -6.83 -27.28 -10.35
C ALA A 92 -5.88 -26.35 -9.57
N ALA A 93 -5.80 -25.00 -9.66
CA ALA A 93 -6.43 -23.98 -10.49
C ALA A 93 -5.60 -22.65 -10.51
N ILE A 94 -4.26 -22.65 -10.35
CA ILE A 94 -3.47 -21.40 -10.56
C ILE A 94 -3.30 -21.08 -12.05
N ALA A 95 -3.38 -22.07 -12.95
CA ALA A 95 -3.42 -21.82 -14.40
C ALA A 95 -4.51 -20.80 -14.82
N GLN A 96 -5.62 -20.66 -14.07
CA GLN A 96 -6.66 -19.67 -14.35
C GLN A 96 -6.21 -18.22 -14.09
N VAL A 97 -5.16 -18.04 -13.28
CA VAL A 97 -4.51 -16.76 -12.99
C VAL A 97 -3.18 -16.58 -13.74
N ALA A 98 -2.77 -17.56 -14.56
CA ALA A 98 -1.61 -17.46 -15.46
C ALA A 98 -1.58 -16.20 -16.34
N PRO A 99 -2.72 -15.68 -16.85
CA PRO A 99 -2.73 -14.43 -17.61
C PRO A 99 -2.21 -13.22 -16.81
N LEU A 100 -2.37 -13.20 -15.49
CA LEU A 100 -1.89 -12.09 -14.64
C LEU A 100 -0.36 -12.06 -14.54
N PHE A 101 0.31 -13.21 -14.61
CA PHE A 101 1.78 -13.27 -14.59
C PHE A 101 2.41 -12.92 -15.94
N GLY A 102 1.65 -13.06 -17.03
CA GLY A 102 2.04 -12.58 -18.36
C GLY A 102 2.29 -11.06 -18.41
N LEU A 103 1.66 -10.29 -17.52
CA LEU A 103 1.90 -8.84 -17.37
C LEU A 103 3.35 -8.49 -16.97
N PHE A 104 4.07 -9.44 -16.37
CA PHE A 104 5.47 -9.29 -15.94
C PHE A 104 6.46 -10.03 -16.84
N GLY A 105 6.00 -10.59 -17.97
CA GLY A 105 6.83 -11.42 -18.85
C GLY A 105 7.30 -12.73 -18.21
N ALA A 106 6.61 -13.19 -17.14
CA ALA A 106 6.94 -14.40 -16.41
C ALA A 106 6.16 -15.60 -16.94
N SER A 107 6.81 -16.75 -17.03
CA SER A 107 6.17 -18.02 -17.38
C SER A 107 5.75 -18.79 -16.14
N VAL A 108 4.63 -19.51 -16.21
CA VAL A 108 4.17 -20.37 -15.12
C VAL A 108 4.53 -21.81 -15.45
N ARG A 109 5.31 -22.47 -14.58
CA ARG A 109 5.67 -23.89 -14.71
C ARG A 109 5.01 -24.68 -13.58
N GLU A 110 3.97 -25.44 -13.93
CA GLU A 110 3.23 -26.32 -13.01
C GLU A 110 3.75 -27.76 -13.14
N LEU A 111 4.19 -28.38 -12.04
CA LEU A 111 4.63 -29.77 -12.01
C LEU A 111 3.77 -30.62 -11.08
N ASP A 112 3.21 -31.70 -11.62
CA ASP A 112 2.55 -32.75 -10.84
C ASP A 112 2.59 -34.09 -11.59
N ILE A 113 2.89 -35.19 -10.90
CA ILE A 113 2.87 -36.54 -11.48
C ILE A 113 1.50 -36.93 -12.05
N CYS A 114 0.41 -36.33 -11.57
CA CYS A 114 -0.95 -36.54 -12.07
C CYS A 114 -1.22 -35.80 -13.40
N ARG A 115 -0.31 -34.91 -13.84
CA ARG A 115 -0.43 -34.11 -15.07
C ARG A 115 0.47 -34.62 -16.19
N GLY A 116 1.74 -34.91 -15.90
CA GLY A 116 2.75 -35.31 -16.89
C GLY A 116 3.42 -36.65 -16.63
N GLY A 117 2.94 -37.43 -15.65
CA GLY A 117 3.55 -38.70 -15.26
C GLY A 117 4.96 -38.53 -14.70
N ILE A 118 5.83 -39.50 -14.95
CA ILE A 118 7.21 -39.56 -14.43
C ILE A 118 8.07 -38.36 -14.88
N SER A 119 7.76 -37.76 -16.05
CA SER A 119 8.50 -36.60 -16.58
C SER A 119 8.34 -35.31 -15.75
N GLN A 120 7.34 -35.27 -14.85
CA GLN A 120 7.11 -34.17 -13.91
C GLN A 120 7.32 -34.61 -12.45
N ASP A 121 7.99 -35.74 -12.23
CA ASP A 121 8.32 -36.21 -10.89
C ASP A 121 9.53 -35.45 -10.34
N VAL A 122 9.30 -34.61 -9.32
CA VAL A 122 10.35 -33.87 -8.61
C VAL A 122 11.36 -34.81 -7.96
N LEU A 123 11.04 -36.11 -7.76
CA LEU A 123 11.98 -37.12 -7.27
C LEU A 123 12.95 -37.61 -8.35
N SER A 124 12.60 -37.47 -9.63
CA SER A 124 13.47 -37.87 -10.76
C SER A 124 14.73 -37.01 -10.84
N GLU A 125 15.85 -37.60 -11.21
CA GLU A 125 17.12 -36.87 -11.33
C GLU A 125 17.08 -35.82 -12.45
N GLU A 126 16.47 -36.15 -13.59
CA GLU A 126 16.35 -35.28 -14.76
C GLU A 126 15.49 -34.05 -14.43
N THR A 127 14.27 -34.27 -13.95
CA THR A 127 13.34 -33.19 -13.60
C THR A 127 13.92 -32.30 -12.50
N PHE A 128 14.55 -32.88 -11.47
CA PHE A 128 15.11 -32.08 -10.39
C PHE A 128 16.37 -31.32 -10.80
N SER A 129 17.18 -31.88 -11.72
CA SER A 129 18.30 -31.16 -12.32
C SER A 129 17.84 -29.91 -13.06
N ASP A 130 16.78 -30.00 -13.86
CA ASP A 130 16.20 -28.85 -14.55
C ASP A 130 15.76 -27.74 -13.57
N LEU A 131 15.16 -28.12 -12.44
CA LEU A 131 14.76 -27.17 -11.41
C LEU A 131 15.96 -26.54 -10.72
N CYS A 132 17.02 -27.31 -10.47
CA CYS A 132 18.28 -26.78 -9.96
C CYS A 132 18.90 -25.79 -10.94
N ALA A 133 18.86 -26.07 -12.25
CA ALA A 133 19.34 -25.18 -13.30
C ALA A 133 18.59 -23.84 -13.29
N LEU A 134 17.26 -23.89 -13.16
CA LEU A 134 16.39 -22.72 -13.10
C LEU A 134 16.63 -21.87 -11.83
N ALA A 135 16.85 -22.52 -10.68
CA ALA A 135 17.20 -21.82 -9.45
C ALA A 135 18.60 -21.18 -9.55
N LEU A 136 19.56 -21.89 -10.15
CA LEU A 136 20.95 -21.42 -10.30
C LEU A 136 21.12 -20.34 -11.38
N SER A 137 20.20 -20.23 -12.33
CA SER A 137 20.20 -19.15 -13.32
C SER A 137 19.76 -17.81 -12.74
N GLY A 138 19.00 -17.83 -11.63
CA GLY A 138 18.44 -16.63 -11.00
C GLY A 138 17.10 -16.18 -11.61
N ASP A 139 16.49 -16.98 -12.47
CA ASP A 139 15.24 -16.64 -13.16
C ASP A 139 13.98 -17.09 -12.41
N LEU A 140 14.15 -17.76 -11.26
CA LEU A 140 13.05 -18.25 -10.45
C LEU A 140 12.43 -17.11 -9.64
N MET A 141 11.20 -16.70 -10.00
CA MET A 141 10.48 -15.62 -9.32
C MET A 141 9.70 -16.12 -8.11
N ALA A 142 9.16 -17.34 -8.17
CA ALA A 142 8.38 -17.92 -7.08
C ALA A 142 8.53 -19.44 -7.02
N ILE A 143 8.46 -20.00 -5.80
CA ILE A 143 8.36 -21.42 -5.49
C ILE A 143 7.14 -21.64 -4.61
N ILE A 144 6.11 -22.29 -5.13
CA ILE A 144 4.84 -22.48 -4.43
C ILE A 144 4.49 -23.94 -4.49
N GLY A 145 4.07 -24.55 -3.39
CA GLY A 145 3.58 -25.92 -3.45
C GLY A 145 3.11 -26.50 -2.12
N GLY A 146 2.31 -27.56 -2.23
CA GLY A 146 1.87 -28.38 -1.11
C GLY A 146 2.29 -29.83 -1.32
N PRO A 147 3.47 -30.26 -0.82
CA PRO A 147 3.94 -31.63 -1.02
C PRO A 147 3.01 -32.68 -0.41
N ASN A 148 3.21 -33.95 -0.78
CA ASN A 148 2.37 -35.03 -0.29
C ASN A 148 2.54 -35.22 1.23
N CYS A 149 1.44 -35.15 1.97
CA CYS A 149 1.42 -35.27 3.42
C CYS A 149 1.09 -36.69 3.92
N ARG A 150 1.02 -37.70 3.03
CA ARG A 150 0.57 -39.06 3.39
C ARG A 150 1.32 -39.65 4.60
N THR A 151 2.64 -39.51 4.68
CA THR A 151 3.44 -40.03 5.83
C THR A 151 3.45 -39.10 7.04
N TRP A 152 2.94 -37.88 6.92
CA TRP A 152 2.81 -36.88 7.98
C TRP A 152 1.38 -36.76 8.53
N SER A 153 0.42 -37.52 7.98
CA SER A 153 -0.99 -37.40 8.30
C SER A 153 -1.33 -37.85 9.72
N ILE A 154 -2.11 -37.04 10.44
CA ILE A 154 -2.69 -37.36 11.75
C ILE A 154 -3.50 -38.67 11.74
N LEU A 155 -4.07 -39.06 10.58
CA LEU A 155 -4.88 -40.27 10.43
C LEU A 155 -4.11 -41.56 10.74
N ARG A 156 -2.78 -41.53 10.66
CA ARG A 156 -1.92 -42.69 10.95
C ARG A 156 -1.78 -42.95 12.45
N HIS A 157 -2.15 -41.98 13.29
CA HIS A 157 -2.16 -42.09 14.74
C HIS A 157 -3.52 -42.53 15.31
N PHE A 158 -4.56 -42.66 14.47
CA PHE A 158 -5.87 -43.18 14.88
C PHE A 158 -6.03 -44.65 14.43
N PRO A 159 -6.10 -45.62 15.35
CA PRO A 159 -6.20 -47.03 14.99
C PRO A 159 -7.55 -47.33 14.31
N ARG A 160 -7.50 -47.77 13.05
CA ARG A 160 -8.63 -48.32 12.29
C ARG A 160 -8.19 -49.60 11.60
N ALA A 161 -9.04 -50.63 11.57
CA ALA A 161 -8.75 -51.90 10.92
C ALA A 161 -8.44 -51.68 9.42
N GLY A 162 -7.25 -52.11 8.97
CA GLY A 162 -6.78 -51.93 7.59
C GLY A 162 -6.08 -50.61 7.28
N CYS A 163 -5.92 -49.69 8.24
CA CYS A 163 -5.20 -48.42 8.02
C CYS A 163 -3.72 -48.49 8.46
N PRO A 164 -2.77 -47.87 7.73
CA PRO A 164 -1.36 -47.85 8.11
C PRO A 164 -1.10 -47.07 9.42
N GLY A 165 -0.31 -47.64 10.33
CA GLY A 165 0.11 -47.00 11.59
C GLY A 165 1.18 -45.92 11.41
N PRO A 166 1.65 -45.28 12.50
CA PRO A 166 2.64 -44.20 12.44
C PRO A 166 3.99 -44.66 11.85
N VAL A 167 4.66 -43.79 11.09
CA VAL A 167 6.03 -44.05 10.56
C VAL A 167 7.01 -42.94 10.91
N ARG A 168 6.56 -41.93 11.67
CA ARG A 168 7.37 -40.80 12.10
C ARG A 168 7.08 -40.54 13.56
N GLY A 169 8.11 -40.13 14.30
CA GLY A 169 8.00 -39.46 15.58
C GLY A 169 7.80 -37.95 15.40
N ARG A 170 7.71 -37.22 16.51
CA ARG A 170 7.48 -35.76 16.50
C ARG A 170 8.76 -34.92 16.48
N LYS A 171 9.86 -35.40 17.10
CA LYS A 171 11.11 -34.65 17.30
C LYS A 171 12.34 -35.52 17.02
N GLY A 172 13.47 -34.89 16.71
CA GLY A 172 14.74 -35.56 16.51
C GLY A 172 14.77 -36.45 15.26
N GLN A 173 15.61 -37.49 15.27
CA GLN A 173 15.79 -38.39 14.12
C GLN A 173 14.52 -39.14 13.74
N SER A 174 13.67 -39.48 14.71
CA SER A 174 12.43 -40.22 14.48
C SER A 174 11.41 -39.44 13.63
N ALA A 175 11.49 -38.11 13.57
CA ALA A 175 10.66 -37.29 12.67
C ALA A 175 10.90 -37.61 11.18
N TRP A 176 12.08 -38.15 10.86
CA TRP A 176 12.50 -38.52 9.51
C TRP A 176 12.31 -40.01 9.21
N GLY A 177 11.64 -40.75 10.10
CA GLY A 177 11.39 -42.19 10.01
C GLY A 177 11.61 -42.84 11.37
N LEU A 178 10.66 -43.65 11.83
CA LEU A 178 10.83 -44.49 13.02
C LEU A 178 11.91 -45.55 12.78
N ASP A 179 12.51 -46.02 13.88
CA ASP A 179 13.42 -47.16 13.87
C ASP A 179 12.64 -48.43 13.44
N ASP A 180 13.33 -49.36 12.77
CA ASP A 180 12.79 -50.67 12.34
C ASP A 180 11.62 -50.65 11.34
N LEU A 181 11.45 -49.58 10.55
CA LEU A 181 10.47 -49.56 9.46
C LEU A 181 10.83 -50.55 8.33
N PRO A 182 9.84 -51.24 7.73
CA PRO A 182 10.05 -52.02 6.50
C PRO A 182 10.65 -51.13 5.40
N GLU A 183 11.57 -51.68 4.62
CA GLU A 183 12.33 -50.93 3.61
C GLU A 183 11.45 -50.14 2.63
N SER A 184 10.33 -50.72 2.19
CA SER A 184 9.36 -50.05 1.31
C SER A 184 8.69 -48.84 1.98
N VAL A 185 8.37 -48.95 3.27
CA VAL A 185 7.72 -47.90 4.06
C VAL A 185 8.71 -46.80 4.42
N LEU A 186 9.96 -47.16 4.74
CA LEU A 186 11.04 -46.21 4.92
C LEU A 186 11.32 -45.43 3.64
N ARG A 187 11.34 -46.11 2.49
CA ARG A 187 11.52 -45.46 1.18
C ARG A 187 10.41 -44.47 0.85
N ASP A 188 9.16 -44.81 1.13
CA ASP A 188 8.03 -43.88 1.00
C ASP A 188 8.13 -42.68 1.94
N THR A 189 8.59 -42.90 3.17
CA THR A 189 8.85 -41.88 4.18
C THR A 189 9.98 -40.94 3.74
N ASP A 190 11.06 -41.47 3.18
CA ASP A 190 12.16 -40.68 2.66
C ASP A 190 11.72 -39.89 1.42
N ASN A 191 10.97 -40.51 0.50
CA ASN A 191 10.45 -39.85 -0.70
C ASN A 191 9.59 -38.63 -0.34
N ASP A 192 8.63 -38.77 0.58
CA ASP A 192 7.79 -37.64 1.02
C ASP A 192 8.62 -36.56 1.73
N SER A 193 9.68 -36.94 2.45
CA SER A 193 10.62 -35.99 3.09
C SER A 193 11.40 -35.20 2.04
N LEU A 194 11.87 -35.86 0.98
CA LEU A 194 12.60 -35.23 -0.11
C LEU A 194 11.75 -34.19 -0.85
N LEU A 195 10.44 -34.38 -0.99
CA LEU A 195 9.55 -33.40 -1.61
C LEU A 195 9.55 -32.05 -0.87
N LEU A 196 9.52 -32.08 0.46
CA LEU A 196 9.62 -30.88 1.31
C LEU A 196 11.01 -30.26 1.20
N LEU A 197 12.04 -31.07 1.42
CA LEU A 197 13.43 -30.61 1.50
C LEU A 197 13.95 -30.06 0.16
N ARG A 198 13.47 -30.60 -0.98
CA ARG A 198 13.82 -30.11 -2.32
C ARG A 198 13.22 -28.73 -2.59
N MET A 199 12.07 -28.37 -2.02
CA MET A 199 11.56 -26.99 -2.09
C MET A 199 12.49 -26.00 -1.36
N LEU A 200 12.93 -26.37 -0.15
CA LEU A 200 13.90 -25.57 0.63
C LEU A 200 15.23 -25.44 -0.13
N LEU A 201 15.68 -26.51 -0.76
CA LEU A 201 16.92 -26.52 -1.53
C LEU A 201 16.84 -25.55 -2.72
N LEU A 202 15.76 -25.57 -3.49
CA LEU A 202 15.56 -24.64 -4.60
C LEU A 202 15.57 -23.18 -4.14
N TYR A 203 15.03 -22.89 -2.96
CA TYR A 203 15.10 -21.56 -2.37
C TYR A 203 16.55 -21.14 -2.05
N HIS A 204 17.33 -22.01 -1.38
CA HIS A 204 18.75 -21.78 -1.10
C HIS A 204 19.60 -21.60 -2.36
N LEU A 205 19.35 -22.41 -3.40
CA LEU A 205 20.02 -22.27 -4.70
C LEU A 205 19.70 -20.91 -5.35
N SER A 206 18.44 -20.46 -5.25
CA SER A 206 18.00 -19.17 -5.79
C SER A 206 18.64 -17.98 -5.04
N LEU A 207 18.71 -18.05 -3.71
CA LEU A 207 19.38 -17.05 -2.86
C LEU A 207 20.86 -16.86 -3.23
N ALA A 208 21.55 -17.93 -3.62
CA ALA A 208 22.95 -17.85 -4.02
C ALA A 208 23.17 -17.31 -5.44
N SER A 209 22.10 -17.20 -6.24
CA SER A 209 22.19 -16.97 -7.68
C SER A 209 21.76 -15.57 -8.11
N GLY A 210 20.94 -14.88 -7.31
CA GLY A 210 20.53 -13.51 -7.53
C GLY A 210 20.45 -12.70 -6.24
N PRO A 211 20.37 -11.35 -6.32
CA PRO A 211 20.29 -10.48 -5.15
C PRO A 211 18.93 -10.52 -4.44
N ARG A 212 17.89 -11.10 -5.06
CA ARG A 212 16.51 -11.11 -4.54
C ARG A 212 16.05 -12.53 -4.21
N PRO A 213 15.43 -12.77 -3.04
CA PRO A 213 14.78 -14.04 -2.75
C PRO A 213 13.54 -14.23 -3.62
N PRO A 214 13.26 -15.44 -4.11
CA PRO A 214 11.99 -15.73 -4.77
C PRO A 214 10.83 -15.61 -3.77
N ALA A 215 9.62 -15.36 -4.26
CA ALA A 215 8.42 -15.64 -3.49
C ALA A 215 8.39 -17.12 -3.11
N PHE A 216 7.95 -17.45 -1.91
CA PHE A 216 7.96 -18.81 -1.39
C PHE A 216 6.67 -19.07 -0.63
N LEU A 217 6.03 -20.21 -0.91
CA LEU A 217 4.91 -20.73 -0.14
C LEU A 217 5.00 -22.25 -0.08
N LEU A 218 5.12 -22.78 1.14
CA LEU A 218 5.04 -24.21 1.41
C LEU A 218 3.79 -24.49 2.24
N GLU A 219 2.85 -25.24 1.66
CA GLU A 219 1.62 -25.69 2.31
C GLU A 219 1.79 -27.10 2.89
N HIS A 220 1.28 -27.30 4.10
CA HIS A 220 1.21 -28.62 4.72
C HIS A 220 0.09 -28.64 5.78
N PRO A 221 -0.50 -29.80 6.12
CA PRO A 221 -1.44 -29.90 7.25
C PRO A 221 -0.95 -29.20 8.51
N GLU A 222 -1.84 -28.43 9.16
CA GLU A 222 -1.54 -27.74 10.42
C GLU A 222 -1.08 -28.73 11.51
N ASP A 223 -0.22 -28.29 12.42
CA ASP A 223 0.23 -29.11 13.54
C ASP A 223 -0.96 -29.58 14.40
N PRO A 224 -1.21 -30.90 14.51
CA PRO A 224 -2.29 -31.44 15.33
C PRO A 224 -2.28 -30.97 16.79
N ALA A 225 -1.10 -30.64 17.34
CA ALA A 225 -0.96 -30.15 18.70
C ALA A 225 -1.63 -28.78 18.92
N ASN A 226 -1.89 -28.01 17.86
CA ASN A 226 -2.57 -26.71 17.92
C ASN A 226 -4.11 -26.83 17.93
N GLN A 227 -4.66 -28.01 17.63
CA GLN A 227 -6.11 -28.21 17.45
C GLN A 227 -6.77 -28.94 18.62
N GLY A 228 -6.01 -29.54 19.53
CA GLY A 228 -6.58 -30.27 20.65
C GLY A 228 -5.55 -30.79 21.65
N THR A 229 -6.06 -31.31 22.76
CA THR A 229 -5.27 -31.72 23.93
C THR A 229 -5.08 -33.23 24.05
N SER A 230 -5.55 -34.03 23.07
CA SER A 230 -5.39 -35.48 23.16
C SER A 230 -3.91 -35.88 23.04
N GLU A 231 -3.52 -36.94 23.74
CA GLU A 231 -2.15 -37.47 23.71
C GLU A 231 -1.71 -37.83 22.28
N ALA A 232 -2.63 -38.36 21.47
CA ALA A 232 -2.38 -38.62 20.05
C ALA A 232 -2.02 -37.33 19.30
N GLN A 233 -2.81 -36.26 19.45
CA GLN A 233 -2.54 -34.96 18.80
C GLN A 233 -1.21 -34.34 19.25
N GLN A 234 -0.86 -34.46 20.54
CA GLN A 234 0.39 -33.92 21.09
C GLN A 234 1.63 -34.70 20.64
N ASN A 235 1.48 -35.99 20.32
CA ASN A 235 2.58 -36.87 19.91
C ASN A 235 2.66 -37.10 18.38
N CYS A 236 1.71 -36.58 17.60
CA CYS A 236 1.71 -36.69 16.15
C CYS A 236 2.93 -36.04 15.51
N SER A 237 3.43 -36.67 14.44
CA SER A 237 4.46 -36.08 13.58
C SER A 237 3.93 -34.84 12.87
N SER A 238 4.73 -33.77 12.85
CA SER A 238 4.40 -32.51 12.16
C SER A 238 5.67 -31.91 11.60
N TRP A 239 5.64 -31.51 10.32
CA TRP A 239 6.76 -30.78 9.69
C TRP A 239 7.09 -29.50 10.46
N TRP A 240 6.07 -28.78 10.93
CA TRP A 240 6.19 -27.53 11.69
C TRP A 240 6.90 -27.69 13.03
N ALA A 241 6.89 -28.91 13.60
CA ALA A 241 7.55 -29.20 14.87
C ALA A 241 9.04 -29.57 14.72
N THR A 242 9.53 -29.78 13.49
CA THR A 242 10.92 -30.16 13.22
C THR A 242 11.89 -29.01 13.47
N ALA A 243 13.14 -29.33 13.81
CA ALA A 243 14.21 -28.33 13.92
C ALA A 243 14.50 -27.69 12.56
N GLN A 244 14.39 -28.46 11.48
CA GLN A 244 14.63 -28.01 10.11
C GLN A 244 13.64 -26.91 9.69
N CYS A 245 12.35 -27.06 9.99
CA CYS A 245 11.37 -26.02 9.70
C CYS A 245 11.66 -24.73 10.48
N LYS A 246 12.04 -24.83 11.76
CA LYS A 246 12.35 -23.68 12.61
C LYS A 246 13.60 -22.94 12.13
N ASP A 247 14.69 -23.67 11.91
CA ASP A 247 15.95 -23.13 11.39
C ASP A 247 15.74 -22.41 10.04
N PHE A 248 14.91 -22.97 9.17
CA PHE A 248 14.61 -22.37 7.87
C PHE A 248 13.72 -21.12 8.02
N ALA A 249 12.68 -21.16 8.85
CA ALA A 249 11.82 -20.01 9.13
C ALA A 249 12.62 -18.86 9.77
N ASP A 250 13.51 -19.16 10.72
CA ASP A 250 14.36 -18.17 11.39
C ASP A 250 15.34 -17.50 10.41
N LEU A 251 15.98 -18.28 9.53
CA LEU A 251 16.87 -17.75 8.49
C LEU A 251 16.14 -16.80 7.54
N THR A 252 14.94 -17.21 7.12
CA THR A 252 14.19 -16.53 6.06
C THR A 252 13.24 -15.45 6.56
N ARG A 253 12.99 -15.42 7.87
CA ARG A 253 11.95 -14.62 8.53
C ARG A 253 10.54 -14.85 7.97
N MET A 254 10.31 -16.00 7.35
CA MET A 254 9.00 -16.39 6.83
C MET A 254 8.03 -16.66 7.98
N LYS A 255 6.76 -16.28 7.78
CA LYS A 255 5.70 -16.50 8.76
C LYS A 255 4.98 -17.81 8.49
N ILE A 256 4.58 -18.48 9.57
CA ILE A 256 3.69 -19.64 9.50
C ILE A 256 2.28 -19.13 9.76
N HIS A 257 1.37 -19.32 8.81
CA HIS A 257 -0.05 -18.97 8.93
C HIS A 257 -0.87 -20.25 9.04
N CYS A 258 -1.70 -20.37 10.08
CA CYS A 258 -2.51 -21.55 10.37
C CYS A 258 -4.00 -21.23 10.18
N PHE A 259 -4.73 -22.03 9.40
CA PHE A 259 -6.12 -21.75 9.01
C PHE A 259 -6.93 -22.99 8.57
N ASP A 260 -8.26 -22.89 8.63
CA ASP A 260 -9.18 -23.86 8.05
C ASP A 260 -9.53 -23.46 6.59
N GLN A 261 -9.12 -24.25 5.59
CA GLN A 261 -9.29 -23.89 4.17
C GLN A 261 -10.75 -23.62 3.74
N CYS A 262 -11.75 -24.12 4.48
CA CYS A 262 -13.14 -23.83 4.17
C CYS A 262 -13.49 -22.33 4.31
N MET A 263 -12.75 -21.60 5.12
CA MET A 263 -12.88 -20.15 5.25
C MET A 263 -12.38 -19.41 4.01
N LEU A 264 -11.62 -20.09 3.15
CA LEU A 264 -11.08 -19.60 1.87
C LEU A 264 -11.64 -20.41 0.70
N GLY A 265 -12.91 -20.79 0.78
CA GLY A 265 -13.66 -21.34 -0.34
C GLY A 265 -13.44 -22.83 -0.64
N HIS A 266 -12.84 -23.60 0.28
CA HIS A 266 -12.74 -25.06 0.16
C HIS A 266 -14.03 -25.76 0.68
N GLY A 267 -14.50 -26.79 -0.02
CA GLY A 267 -15.78 -27.47 0.29
C GLY A 267 -15.82 -28.32 1.58
N ALA A 268 -14.69 -28.47 2.26
CA ALA A 268 -14.56 -29.23 3.50
C ALA A 268 -13.62 -28.51 4.48
N ARG A 269 -13.84 -28.70 5.80
CA ARG A 269 -12.92 -28.23 6.83
C ARG A 269 -11.60 -28.98 6.74
N LYS A 270 -10.54 -28.26 6.36
CA LYS A 270 -9.17 -28.76 6.26
C LYS A 270 -8.23 -27.83 7.03
N PRO A 271 -7.86 -28.19 8.26
CA PRO A 271 -6.86 -27.44 9.00
C PRO A 271 -5.50 -27.51 8.31
N THR A 272 -4.95 -26.36 7.97
CA THR A 272 -3.81 -26.18 7.06
C THR A 272 -2.87 -25.12 7.63
N ALA A 273 -1.58 -25.28 7.40
CA ALA A 273 -0.62 -24.22 7.64
C ALA A 273 0.23 -23.96 6.40
N VAL A 274 0.71 -22.72 6.27
CA VAL A 274 1.63 -22.33 5.20
C VAL A 274 2.82 -21.58 5.78
N LEU A 275 4.03 -21.89 5.31
CA LEU A 275 5.23 -21.08 5.53
C LEU A 275 5.46 -20.21 4.31
N SER A 276 5.46 -18.89 4.48
CA SER A 276 5.48 -17.96 3.36
C SER A 276 6.23 -16.67 3.65
N ASN A 277 6.83 -16.08 2.61
CA ASN A 277 7.29 -14.68 2.60
C ASN A 277 6.30 -13.73 1.88
N LEU A 278 5.12 -14.23 1.52
CA LEU A 278 4.04 -13.43 0.97
C LEU A 278 3.20 -12.81 2.10
N ALA A 279 2.66 -11.62 1.85
CA ALA A 279 1.71 -10.98 2.75
C ALA A 279 0.34 -11.69 2.68
N LEU A 280 0.12 -12.64 3.58
CA LEU A 280 -1.10 -13.46 3.64
C LEU A 280 -1.87 -13.16 4.94
N ASP A 281 -3.14 -12.81 4.83
CA ASP A 281 -4.03 -12.61 5.99
C ASP A 281 -4.87 -13.85 6.28
N TRP A 282 -4.19 -15.00 6.43
CA TRP A 282 -4.86 -16.29 6.62
C TRP A 282 -4.85 -16.75 8.06
N ASP A 283 -3.92 -16.25 8.88
CA ASP A 283 -3.68 -16.81 10.21
C ASP A 283 -4.89 -16.66 11.13
N GLY A 284 -5.19 -17.70 11.90
CA GLY A 284 -6.33 -17.71 12.82
C GLY A 284 -7.72 -17.87 12.18
N LEU A 285 -7.84 -17.94 10.85
CA LEU A 285 -9.13 -18.25 10.21
C LEU A 285 -9.56 -19.68 10.58
N ARG A 286 -10.58 -19.82 11.42
CA ARG A 286 -11.13 -21.10 11.87
C ARG A 286 -12.58 -21.26 11.40
N CYS A 287 -12.96 -22.50 11.12
CA CYS A 287 -14.26 -22.85 10.57
C CYS A 287 -15.41 -22.34 11.46
N ARG A 288 -16.37 -21.63 10.85
CA ARG A 288 -17.62 -21.18 11.48
C ARG A 288 -18.87 -21.78 10.84
N HIS A 289 -18.70 -22.70 9.88
CA HIS A 289 -19.81 -23.35 9.20
C HIS A 289 -20.53 -24.33 10.14
N PRO A 290 -21.87 -24.40 10.10
CA PRO A 290 -22.64 -25.32 10.93
C PRO A 290 -22.40 -26.78 10.55
N ASP A 291 -22.30 -27.07 9.25
CA ASP A 291 -22.02 -28.40 8.70
C ASP A 291 -21.26 -28.30 7.38
N HIS A 292 -20.55 -29.36 7.01
CA HIS A 292 -19.94 -29.53 5.68
C HIS A 292 -20.62 -30.66 4.91
N PRO A 293 -20.76 -30.55 3.58
CA PRO A 293 -21.23 -31.65 2.75
C PRO A 293 -20.36 -32.89 2.96
N VAL A 294 -20.98 -34.08 3.01
CA VAL A 294 -20.26 -35.35 3.16
C VAL A 294 -19.57 -35.69 1.85
N TRP A 295 -18.23 -35.72 1.87
CA TRP A 295 -17.40 -36.08 0.72
C TRP A 295 -16.94 -37.53 0.83
N TRP A 296 -17.07 -38.28 -0.26
CA TRP A 296 -16.82 -39.73 -0.27
C TRP A 296 -15.34 -40.09 -0.48
N SER A 297 -14.49 -39.18 -0.99
CA SER A 297 -13.05 -39.40 -1.06
C SER A 297 -12.21 -38.11 -0.95
N SER A 298 -11.01 -38.19 -0.36
CA SER A 298 -10.08 -37.06 -0.26
C SER A 298 -9.44 -36.67 -1.59
N SER A 299 -9.47 -37.56 -2.60
CA SER A 299 -8.96 -37.34 -3.95
C SER A 299 -9.88 -36.51 -4.84
N ASP A 300 -11.17 -36.43 -4.50
CA ASP A 300 -12.17 -35.65 -5.26
C ASP A 300 -12.26 -34.18 -4.81
N LEU A 301 -11.57 -33.82 -3.72
CA LEU A 301 -11.50 -32.44 -3.23
C LEU A 301 -10.40 -31.67 -3.94
N ALA A 302 -10.69 -30.45 -4.40
CA ALA A 302 -9.67 -29.51 -4.87
C ALA A 302 -8.59 -29.34 -3.79
N ARG A 303 -7.31 -29.30 -4.17
CA ARG A 303 -6.21 -29.19 -3.19
C ARG A 303 -6.23 -27.85 -2.44
N TRP A 304 -6.55 -26.76 -3.14
CA TRP A 304 -6.72 -25.42 -2.58
C TRP A 304 -8.10 -24.86 -2.92
N GLY A 305 -8.71 -24.15 -1.97
CA GLY A 305 -9.93 -23.39 -2.20
C GLY A 305 -9.75 -22.31 -3.27
N TRP A 306 -10.82 -21.90 -3.95
CA TRP A 306 -10.73 -20.93 -5.03
C TRP A 306 -10.18 -19.57 -4.55
N GLN A 307 -10.56 -19.14 -3.34
CA GLN A 307 -10.10 -17.88 -2.74
C GLN A 307 -8.59 -17.92 -2.43
N ILE A 308 -8.05 -19.08 -2.03
CA ILE A 308 -6.59 -19.27 -1.84
C ILE A 308 -5.85 -18.96 -3.15
N ASN A 309 -6.34 -19.47 -4.29
CA ASN A 309 -5.71 -19.22 -5.59
C ASN A 309 -5.74 -17.74 -5.98
N LEU A 310 -6.86 -17.05 -5.72
CA LEU A 310 -7.03 -15.63 -6.01
C LEU A 310 -6.12 -14.75 -5.15
N GLU A 311 -6.15 -14.95 -3.83
CA GLU A 311 -5.35 -14.15 -2.89
C GLU A 311 -3.85 -14.41 -3.05
N LEU A 312 -3.47 -15.65 -3.37
CA LEU A 312 -2.09 -15.99 -3.69
C LEU A 312 -1.62 -15.27 -4.96
N ALA A 313 -2.45 -15.21 -6.00
CA ALA A 313 -2.11 -14.46 -7.22
C ALA A 313 -1.96 -12.96 -6.92
N THR A 314 -2.88 -12.35 -6.19
CA THR A 314 -2.79 -10.94 -5.77
C THR A 314 -1.54 -10.67 -4.92
N SER A 315 -1.22 -11.57 -3.99
CA SER A 315 -0.05 -11.45 -3.12
C SER A 315 1.25 -11.58 -3.89
N LEU A 316 1.32 -12.47 -4.89
CA LEU A 316 2.46 -12.58 -5.81
C LEU A 316 2.61 -11.32 -6.66
N LEU A 317 1.52 -10.77 -7.18
CA LEU A 317 1.55 -9.52 -7.95
C LEU A 317 2.07 -8.37 -7.08
N ALA A 318 1.64 -8.27 -5.82
CA ALA A 318 2.16 -7.29 -4.87
C ALA A 318 3.66 -7.54 -4.56
N PHE A 319 4.05 -8.80 -4.34
CA PHE A 319 5.44 -9.19 -4.12
C PHE A 319 6.34 -8.83 -5.31
N PHE A 320 5.88 -9.02 -6.55
CA PHE A 320 6.63 -8.67 -7.75
C PHE A 320 6.62 -7.16 -8.04
N SER A 321 5.53 -6.47 -7.75
CA SER A 321 5.43 -5.01 -7.95
C SER A 321 6.34 -4.25 -6.98
N THR A 322 6.47 -4.72 -5.74
CA THR A 322 7.46 -4.20 -4.77
C THR A 322 8.90 -4.56 -5.13
N SER A 323 9.10 -5.65 -5.88
CA SER A 323 10.40 -6.09 -6.39
C SER A 323 10.87 -5.36 -7.66
N GLY A 324 9.95 -4.70 -8.39
CA GLY A 324 10.22 -3.99 -9.64
C GLY A 324 10.90 -2.64 -9.49
N ASP A 325 10.92 -2.07 -8.28
CA ASP A 325 11.35 -0.68 -8.02
C ASP A 325 12.55 -0.57 -7.06
N THR A 326 13.29 -1.66 -6.86
CA THR A 326 14.44 -1.71 -5.94
C THR A 326 15.73 -2.10 -6.67
N ASP A 327 16.50 -1.13 -7.13
CA ASP A 327 17.84 -1.41 -7.68
C ASP A 327 18.80 -1.86 -6.56
N GLY A 328 18.90 -3.19 -6.41
CA GLY A 328 20.03 -3.92 -5.81
C GLY A 328 20.24 -3.78 -4.30
N ASP A 329 19.42 -4.48 -3.51
CA ASP A 329 19.73 -4.77 -2.10
C ASP A 329 20.75 -5.92 -2.00
N ARG A 330 22.04 -5.58 -1.95
CA ARG A 330 23.07 -6.50 -1.45
C ARG A 330 23.07 -6.42 0.08
N SER A 331 22.17 -7.17 0.72
CA SER A 331 22.18 -7.34 2.18
C SER A 331 21.76 -8.76 2.61
N ILE A 332 22.44 -9.79 2.09
CA ILE A 332 22.51 -11.10 2.78
C ILE A 332 23.95 -11.40 3.24
N ALA A 333 24.96 -10.77 2.64
CA ALA A 333 26.35 -10.83 3.12
C ALA A 333 26.61 -10.03 4.42
N SER A 334 25.62 -9.27 4.92
CA SER A 334 25.74 -8.45 6.14
C SER A 334 25.15 -9.13 7.40
N ALA A 335 24.60 -10.34 7.31
CA ALA A 335 23.96 -11.03 8.42
C ALA A 335 24.93 -11.57 9.51
N LEU A 336 26.21 -11.17 9.47
CA LEU A 336 27.24 -11.54 10.45
C LEU A 336 27.82 -10.34 11.23
N ALA A 337 27.24 -9.15 11.12
CA ALA A 337 27.65 -7.99 11.93
C ALA A 337 26.64 -7.70 13.06
N PRO A 338 27.12 -7.35 14.28
CA PRO A 338 26.25 -7.10 15.42
C PRO A 338 25.35 -5.86 15.20
N VAL A 339 24.11 -5.99 15.68
CA VAL A 339 22.98 -5.08 15.52
C VAL A 339 23.26 -3.69 16.11
N THR A 340 23.20 -2.66 15.27
CA THR A 340 22.91 -1.27 15.67
C THR A 340 21.97 -0.66 14.65
N ALA A 341 20.94 0.06 15.12
CA ALA A 341 19.81 0.66 14.41
C ALA A 341 19.95 0.83 12.88
N SER A 342 19.02 0.22 12.13
CA SER A 342 18.94 0.26 10.67
C SER A 342 18.74 1.69 10.14
N THR A 343 19.82 2.32 9.71
CA THR A 343 19.75 3.62 9.01
C THR A 343 19.24 3.40 7.58
N LEU A 344 18.01 3.82 7.28
CA LEU A 344 17.45 3.83 5.92
C LEU A 344 18.32 4.68 4.99
N ILE A 345 18.57 4.24 3.75
CA ILE A 345 19.38 4.95 2.75
C ILE A 345 18.50 5.33 1.55
N VAL A 346 18.41 6.61 1.21
CA VAL A 346 17.75 7.10 -0.03
C VAL A 346 18.77 7.18 -1.17
N ARG A 347 18.40 6.67 -2.34
CA ARG A 347 19.13 6.90 -3.60
C ARG A 347 18.40 7.89 -4.50
N LEU A 348 19.11 8.96 -4.89
CA LEU A 348 18.67 9.90 -5.92
C LEU A 348 19.66 9.79 -7.09
N GLY A 349 19.27 9.04 -8.12
CA GLY A 349 20.16 8.68 -9.22
C GLY A 349 21.36 7.84 -8.75
N HIS A 350 22.58 8.27 -9.08
CA HIS A 350 23.84 7.57 -8.74
C HIS A 350 24.35 7.86 -7.31
N ARG A 351 23.62 8.64 -6.50
CA ARG A 351 24.03 9.03 -5.15
C ARG A 351 23.16 8.35 -4.10
N SER A 352 23.79 7.74 -3.11
CA SER A 352 23.14 7.16 -1.93
C SER A 352 23.45 8.00 -0.69
N ARG A 353 22.43 8.36 0.10
CA ARG A 353 22.59 9.06 1.38
C ARG A 353 21.66 8.47 2.45
N PRO A 354 22.01 8.53 3.73
CA PRO A 354 21.06 8.24 4.81
C PRO A 354 19.78 9.06 4.66
N LEU A 355 18.62 8.44 4.88
CA LEU A 355 17.32 9.11 4.98
C LEU A 355 17.28 9.90 6.29
N ARG A 356 17.86 11.10 6.24
CA ARG A 356 17.88 12.12 7.28
C ARG A 356 17.56 13.41 6.53
N ASP A 357 16.45 14.08 6.82
CA ASP A 357 16.08 15.30 6.08
C ASP A 357 15.45 16.40 6.93
N GLY A 358 15.60 16.32 8.25
CA GLY A 358 15.15 17.37 9.14
C GLY A 358 13.67 17.39 9.48
N GLY A 359 12.84 16.61 8.80
CA GLY A 359 11.40 16.57 9.02
C GLY A 359 10.97 15.60 10.13
N GLY A 360 11.83 15.25 11.09
CA GLY A 360 11.56 14.21 12.10
C GLY A 360 11.48 12.79 11.53
N LYS A 361 12.25 12.48 10.48
CA LYS A 361 12.15 11.21 9.72
C LYS A 361 12.84 9.94 10.25
N PRO A 362 13.54 9.92 11.41
CA PRO A 362 13.95 8.65 12.00
C PRO A 362 12.85 8.00 12.89
N LEU A 363 11.66 8.62 12.98
CA LEU A 363 10.46 8.06 13.63
C LEU A 363 9.95 6.76 12.96
N CYS A 364 9.44 5.84 13.79
CA CYS A 364 8.84 4.56 13.39
C CYS A 364 7.83 4.68 12.23
N GLY A 365 7.13 5.82 12.14
CA GLY A 365 6.11 6.10 11.12
C GLY A 365 6.58 6.13 9.66
N ARG A 366 7.89 6.02 9.38
CA ARG A 366 8.42 5.89 8.01
C ARG A 366 9.13 4.55 7.72
N LEU A 367 9.29 3.69 8.72
CA LEU A 367 9.66 2.30 8.47
C LEU A 367 8.52 1.64 7.69
N LYS A 368 8.84 0.67 6.82
CA LYS A 368 7.78 -0.15 6.23
C LYS A 368 6.92 -0.71 7.36
N PRO A 369 5.61 -0.87 7.17
CA PRO A 369 4.74 -1.39 8.20
C PRO A 369 5.40 -2.58 8.92
N GLU A 370 5.83 -3.63 8.20
CA GLU A 370 6.47 -4.81 8.79
C GLU A 370 7.70 -4.58 9.70
N ASP A 371 8.39 -3.44 9.56
CA ASP A 371 9.62 -3.09 10.28
C ASP A 371 9.34 -2.21 11.52
N ARG A 372 8.09 -1.82 11.76
CA ARG A 372 7.69 -0.98 12.91
C ARG A 372 7.58 -1.79 14.19
N CYS A 373 8.03 -1.21 15.31
CA CYS A 373 7.77 -1.79 16.63
C CYS A 373 6.31 -1.58 17.07
N LYS A 374 5.73 -2.55 17.77
CA LYS A 374 4.40 -2.41 18.40
C LYS A 374 4.36 -1.18 19.31
N CYS A 375 3.24 -0.45 19.32
CA CYS A 375 3.08 0.74 20.15
C CYS A 375 3.23 0.42 21.64
N LYS A 376 4.32 0.88 22.25
CA LYS A 376 4.61 0.70 23.69
C LYS A 376 3.83 1.66 24.60
N LEU A 377 3.10 2.60 24.02
CA LEU A 377 2.34 3.64 24.72
C LEU A 377 0.83 3.34 24.82
N ALA A 378 0.35 2.19 24.37
CA ALA A 378 -1.09 1.85 24.40
C ALA A 378 -1.74 1.97 25.79
N TRP A 379 -0.97 1.69 26.86
CA TRP A 379 -1.42 1.83 28.25
C TRP A 379 -1.78 3.27 28.64
N LEU A 380 -1.14 4.28 28.01
CA LEU A 380 -1.35 5.69 28.34
C LEU A 380 -2.77 6.09 28.04
N GLY A 381 -3.26 5.65 26.89
CA GLY A 381 -4.64 5.87 26.50
C GLY A 381 -5.60 5.30 27.54
N GLN A 382 -5.55 3.98 27.73
CA GLN A 382 -6.45 3.28 28.65
C GLN A 382 -6.48 3.94 30.04
N TRP A 383 -5.33 4.37 30.54
CA TRP A 383 -5.24 5.08 31.82
C TRP A 383 -5.94 6.44 31.82
N ILE A 384 -5.82 7.25 30.77
CA ILE A 384 -6.51 8.55 30.70
C ILE A 384 -8.03 8.34 30.59
N GLU A 385 -8.49 7.36 29.81
CA GLU A 385 -9.91 6.97 29.71
C GLU A 385 -10.48 6.53 31.06
N GLU A 386 -9.79 5.65 31.79
CA GLU A 386 -10.16 5.22 33.15
C GLU A 386 -10.23 6.41 34.11
N THR A 387 -9.28 7.35 33.99
CA THR A 387 -9.22 8.56 34.82
C THR A 387 -10.40 9.49 34.52
N LEU A 388 -10.77 9.66 33.26
CA LEU A 388 -11.93 10.46 32.87
C LEU A 388 -13.24 9.81 33.31
N THR A 389 -13.34 8.49 33.23
CA THR A 389 -14.54 7.73 33.62
C THR A 389 -14.74 7.71 35.15
N SER A 390 -13.65 7.70 35.92
CA SER A 390 -13.69 7.71 37.39
C SER A 390 -13.64 9.12 38.01
N GLY A 391 -13.26 10.13 37.21
CA GLY A 391 -13.06 11.51 37.63
C GLY A 391 -14.12 12.48 37.10
N THR A 392 -13.75 13.75 37.00
CA THR A 392 -14.62 14.80 36.47
C THR A 392 -14.50 14.86 34.95
N VAL A 393 -15.49 14.33 34.24
CA VAL A 393 -15.61 14.53 32.79
C VAL A 393 -15.88 16.01 32.53
N ALA A 394 -14.99 16.67 31.79
CA ALA A 394 -15.24 18.03 31.33
C ALA A 394 -16.30 18.01 30.22
N THR A 395 -17.51 18.46 30.53
CA THR A 395 -18.58 18.69 29.53
C THR A 395 -18.41 20.07 28.89
N GLY A 396 -18.78 20.22 27.61
CA GLY A 396 -18.76 21.52 26.93
C GLY A 396 -17.36 22.04 26.57
N LEU A 397 -16.46 21.14 26.17
CA LEU A 397 -15.07 21.46 25.76
C LEU A 397 -15.00 22.44 24.58
N ASP A 398 -16.02 22.44 23.72
CA ASP A 398 -16.23 23.35 22.58
C ASP A 398 -16.63 24.77 23.01
N GLN A 399 -17.13 24.94 24.24
CA GLN A 399 -17.58 26.23 24.78
C GLN A 399 -16.65 26.76 25.89
N ALA A 400 -15.59 26.01 26.20
CA ALA A 400 -14.66 26.33 27.25
C ALA A 400 -13.88 27.62 26.94
N ARG A 401 -13.88 28.58 27.86
CA ARG A 401 -13.05 29.80 27.75
C ARG A 401 -11.63 29.59 28.29
N GLY A 402 -11.42 28.53 29.07
CA GLY A 402 -10.15 28.14 29.68
C GLY A 402 -10.16 26.65 30.02
N CYS A 403 -9.09 26.16 30.65
CA CYS A 403 -8.99 24.75 31.04
C CYS A 403 -10.17 24.37 31.94
N PRO A 404 -10.97 23.34 31.59
CA PRO A 404 -12.13 22.93 32.38
C PRO A 404 -11.74 22.13 33.62
N TRP A 405 -10.51 21.63 33.67
CA TRP A 405 -9.99 20.86 34.80
C TRP A 405 -9.28 21.76 35.82
N PRO A 406 -9.46 21.52 37.14
CA PRO A 406 -8.75 22.28 38.16
C PRO A 406 -7.24 22.08 38.08
N ASP A 407 -6.47 23.17 38.24
CA ASP A 407 -5.00 23.15 38.13
C ASP A 407 -4.35 22.12 39.07
N GLN A 408 -4.85 22.00 40.30
CA GLN A 408 -4.34 21.03 41.27
C GLN A 408 -4.57 19.58 40.81
N TRP A 409 -5.74 19.31 40.22
CA TRP A 409 -6.06 17.97 39.73
C TRP A 409 -5.18 17.58 38.54
N VAL A 410 -4.94 18.53 37.62
CA VAL A 410 -4.01 18.35 36.50
C VAL A 410 -2.58 18.11 37.02
N ALA A 411 -2.13 18.87 38.02
CA ALA A 411 -0.81 18.70 38.62
C ALA A 411 -0.66 17.32 39.28
N ASP A 412 -1.66 16.85 40.01
CA ASP A 412 -1.67 15.53 40.66
C ASP A 412 -1.64 14.39 39.62
N LEU A 413 -2.40 14.52 38.54
CA LEU A 413 -2.36 13.54 37.44
C LEU A 413 -1.03 13.54 36.69
N ARG A 414 -0.43 14.71 36.50
CA ARG A 414 0.90 14.83 35.89
C ARG A 414 1.97 14.14 36.76
N GLN A 415 1.89 14.27 38.07
CA GLN A 415 2.72 13.52 39.03
C GLN A 415 2.51 12.00 38.92
N GLN A 416 1.27 11.55 38.82
CA GLN A 416 0.97 10.12 38.62
C GLN A 416 1.53 9.59 37.30
N LEU A 417 1.43 10.35 36.22
CA LEU A 417 2.01 10.01 34.91
C LEU A 417 3.53 9.87 35.03
N ALA A 418 4.20 10.85 35.64
CA ALA A 418 5.65 10.83 35.86
C ALA A 418 6.09 9.61 36.68
N SER A 419 5.35 9.24 37.73
CA SER A 419 5.61 8.03 38.53
C SER A 419 5.49 6.74 37.71
N ARG A 420 4.42 6.61 36.89
CA ARG A 420 4.22 5.45 36.01
C ARG A 420 5.31 5.32 34.95
N LEU A 421 5.76 6.44 34.39
CA LEU A 421 6.88 6.49 33.45
C LEU A 421 8.19 6.11 34.13
N SER A 422 8.42 6.61 35.35
CA SER A 422 9.61 6.28 36.13
C SER A 422 9.73 4.78 36.39
N SER A 423 8.60 4.13 36.72
CA SER A 423 8.52 2.69 36.92
C SER A 423 8.79 1.90 35.64
N ARG A 424 8.35 2.38 34.46
CA ARG A 424 8.52 1.69 33.17
C ARG A 424 9.92 1.83 32.58
N LEU A 425 10.56 2.97 32.82
CA LEU A 425 11.91 3.25 32.32
C LEU A 425 13.01 2.90 33.32
N HIS A 426 12.66 2.55 34.56
CA HIS A 426 13.60 2.31 35.65
C HIS A 426 14.55 3.50 35.92
N ARG A 427 14.06 4.73 35.71
CA ARG A 427 14.78 6.00 36.00
C ARG A 427 13.80 7.05 36.53
N PRO A 428 14.23 8.06 37.30
CA PRO A 428 13.33 9.13 37.72
C PRO A 428 12.85 9.97 36.52
N VAL A 429 11.56 10.33 36.55
CA VAL A 429 10.90 11.25 35.62
C VAL A 429 10.18 12.31 36.46
N SER A 430 10.41 13.57 36.15
CA SER A 430 9.84 14.73 36.82
C SER A 430 8.55 15.22 36.15
N ALA A 431 7.58 15.64 36.96
CA ALA A 431 6.37 16.32 36.51
C ALA A 431 6.54 17.85 36.40
N GLU A 432 7.71 18.38 36.78
CA GLU A 432 7.97 19.81 36.80
C GLU A 432 8.13 20.38 35.38
N VAL A 433 7.57 21.57 35.18
CA VAL A 433 7.72 22.35 33.96
C VAL A 433 8.88 23.33 34.19
N SER A 434 9.90 23.27 33.34
CA SER A 434 11.08 24.13 33.46
C SER A 434 10.71 25.62 33.28
N PRO A 435 11.36 26.55 34.00
CA PRO A 435 11.10 27.98 33.83
C PRO A 435 11.26 28.41 32.37
N GLY A 436 10.28 29.15 31.84
CA GLY A 436 10.29 29.63 30.45
C GLY A 436 9.81 28.61 29.41
N GLN A 437 9.48 27.38 29.82
CA GLN A 437 8.89 26.36 28.96
C GLN A 437 7.40 26.17 29.28
N PRO A 438 6.52 26.03 28.28
CA PRO A 438 5.14 25.65 28.55
C PRO A 438 4.99 24.13 28.76
N PHE A 439 5.88 23.32 28.19
CA PHE A 439 5.77 21.87 28.15
C PHE A 439 6.47 21.16 29.34
N ALA A 440 5.89 20.05 29.78
CA ALA A 440 6.51 19.11 30.71
C ALA A 440 7.55 18.24 29.98
N LEU A 441 8.69 18.83 29.64
CA LEU A 441 9.71 18.24 28.76
C LEU A 441 10.26 16.89 29.24
N ASP A 442 10.34 16.65 30.56
CA ASP A 442 10.82 15.36 31.08
C ASP A 442 9.81 14.22 30.85
N ILE A 443 8.51 14.52 30.96
CA ILE A 443 7.43 13.59 30.61
C ILE A 443 7.43 13.33 29.10
N LEU A 444 7.53 14.38 28.27
CA LEU A 444 7.64 14.21 26.82
C LEU A 444 8.84 13.34 26.47
N GLN A 445 10.01 13.59 27.07
CA GLN A 445 11.22 12.79 26.84
C GLN A 445 10.98 11.32 27.20
N ALA A 446 10.41 11.06 28.37
CA ALA A 446 10.12 9.69 28.80
C ALA A 446 9.13 8.97 27.87
N LEU A 447 8.14 9.69 27.33
CA LEU A 447 7.19 9.13 26.36
C LEU A 447 7.86 8.77 25.03
N VAL A 448 8.68 9.69 24.48
CA VAL A 448 9.39 9.42 23.22
C VAL A 448 10.49 8.36 23.41
N GLU A 449 11.13 8.31 24.58
CA GLU A 449 12.07 7.25 24.94
C GLU A 449 11.39 5.87 24.99
N LEU A 450 10.20 5.77 25.60
CA LEU A 450 9.40 4.55 25.56
C LEU A 450 8.91 4.20 24.16
N ALA A 451 8.70 5.20 23.31
CA ALA A 451 8.38 5.01 21.90
C ALA A 451 9.60 4.66 21.04
N GLU A 452 10.80 4.56 21.64
CA GLU A 452 12.08 4.30 20.96
C GLU A 452 12.42 5.35 19.91
N ASP A 453 12.03 6.60 20.16
CA ASP A 453 12.36 7.75 19.32
C ASP A 453 13.86 8.09 19.45
N PRO A 454 14.61 8.11 18.34
CA PRO A 454 16.04 8.41 18.35
C PRO A 454 16.37 9.87 18.70
N ASP A 455 15.39 10.78 18.69
CA ASP A 455 15.56 12.20 19.00
C ASP A 455 15.12 12.55 20.43
N ARG A 456 14.96 11.56 21.30
CA ARG A 456 14.59 11.74 22.72
C ARG A 456 15.46 12.78 23.45
N ASP A 457 16.72 12.93 23.06
CA ASP A 457 17.66 13.85 23.69
C ASP A 457 17.47 15.31 23.25
N PHE A 458 16.78 15.56 22.12
CA PHE A 458 16.47 16.91 21.65
C PHE A 458 15.63 17.71 22.66
N LEU A 459 14.70 17.03 23.35
CA LEU A 459 13.81 17.66 24.33
C LEU A 459 14.54 18.22 25.56
N GLN A 460 15.73 17.70 25.88
CA GLN A 460 16.56 18.25 26.97
C GLN A 460 17.18 19.59 26.58
N HIS A 461 17.60 19.73 25.32
CA HIS A 461 18.16 20.98 24.79
C HIS A 461 17.12 22.11 24.78
N LEU A 462 15.84 21.79 24.60
CA LEU A 462 14.76 22.78 24.66
C LEU A 462 14.68 23.50 26.01
N ARG A 463 15.13 22.88 27.13
CA ARG A 463 15.08 23.50 28.46
C ARG A 463 15.87 24.81 28.54
N GLU A 464 16.99 24.87 27.85
CA GLU A 464 17.90 26.02 27.84
C GLU A 464 17.59 27.01 26.70
N GLY A 465 16.71 26.61 25.77
CA GLY A 465 16.40 27.34 24.54
C GLY A 465 17.19 26.81 23.34
N VAL A 466 16.76 27.20 22.13
CA VAL A 466 17.38 26.74 20.87
C VAL A 466 18.16 27.88 20.19
N PRO A 467 19.42 27.65 19.79
CA PRO A 467 20.17 28.61 18.97
C PRO A 467 19.55 28.69 17.58
N LEU A 468 19.09 29.89 17.20
CA LEU A 468 18.41 30.16 15.93
C LEU A 468 19.34 30.17 14.70
N GLY A 469 20.64 29.96 14.89
CA GLY A 469 21.63 30.04 13.81
C GLY A 469 22.11 31.45 13.47
N VAL A 470 21.65 32.48 14.20
CA VAL A 470 21.97 33.89 13.93
C VAL A 470 23.34 34.28 14.51
N ASP A 471 23.56 34.05 15.81
CA ASP A 471 24.79 34.44 16.53
C ASP A 471 25.69 33.23 16.87
N GLY A 472 25.30 32.02 16.46
CA GLY A 472 26.01 30.78 16.75
C GLY A 472 25.45 29.61 15.93
N PRO A 473 26.16 28.48 15.89
CA PRO A 473 25.70 27.30 15.16
C PRO A 473 24.36 26.79 15.73
N THR A 474 23.47 26.34 14.84
CA THR A 474 22.22 25.65 15.22
C THR A 474 22.54 24.37 15.97
N LEU A 475 21.57 23.85 16.74
CA LEU A 475 21.72 22.57 17.43
C LEU A 475 22.07 21.46 16.43
N PRO A 476 23.16 20.70 16.68
CA PRO A 476 23.50 19.56 15.86
C PRO A 476 22.57 18.40 16.23
N ASP A 477 21.74 17.98 15.28
CA ASP A 477 21.00 16.72 15.39
C ASP A 477 21.49 15.74 14.31
N PRO A 478 22.44 14.84 14.64
CA PRO A 478 23.05 13.94 13.67
C PRO A 478 22.10 12.85 13.17
N ASN A 479 20.97 12.64 13.86
CA ASN A 479 19.99 11.61 13.53
C ASN A 479 18.94 12.13 12.54
N ILE A 480 18.61 13.42 12.58
CA ILE A 480 17.59 14.01 11.71
C ILE A 480 18.18 14.65 10.45
N TRP A 481 19.38 15.25 10.51
CA TRP A 481 19.99 15.94 9.37
C TRP A 481 21.22 15.21 8.83
N PRO A 482 21.40 15.11 7.50
CA PRO A 482 22.58 14.47 6.91
C PRO A 482 23.77 15.43 7.01
N SER A 483 24.93 14.91 7.39
CA SER A 483 26.18 15.67 7.48
C SER A 483 26.70 16.10 6.09
N LYS A 484 27.54 17.14 6.05
CA LYS A 484 28.17 17.60 4.80
C LYS A 484 29.03 16.52 4.11
N GLN A 485 29.61 15.59 4.88
CA GLN A 485 30.34 14.45 4.32
C GLN A 485 29.38 13.41 3.71
N GLU A 486 28.24 13.14 4.35
CA GLU A 486 27.20 12.22 3.86
C GLU A 486 26.47 12.74 2.60
N LEU A 487 26.41 14.06 2.40
CA LEU A 487 25.87 14.69 1.19
C LEU A 487 26.81 14.59 -0.03
N GLY A 488 28.04 14.09 0.15
CA GLY A 488 29.10 14.13 -0.84
C GLY A 488 29.49 15.57 -1.23
N ASN A 489 30.47 15.76 -2.11
CA ASN A 489 30.75 17.06 -2.72
C ASN A 489 29.51 17.50 -3.54
N ALA A 490 28.53 18.09 -2.88
CA ALA A 490 27.49 18.87 -3.53
C ALA A 490 28.21 19.90 -4.42
N PRO A 491 27.77 20.12 -5.68
CA PRO A 491 28.14 21.36 -6.34
C PRO A 491 27.83 22.48 -5.35
N LYS A 492 28.72 23.48 -5.20
CA LYS A 492 28.32 24.73 -4.54
C LYS A 492 26.97 25.09 -5.13
N ASP A 493 25.94 25.12 -4.29
CA ASP A 493 24.58 25.38 -4.73
C ASP A 493 24.64 26.53 -5.73
N LEU A 494 24.18 26.28 -6.97
CA LEU A 494 23.74 27.38 -7.83
C LEU A 494 22.87 28.23 -6.94
N GLU A 495 23.23 29.51 -6.77
CA GLU A 495 22.52 30.44 -5.90
C GLU A 495 21.02 30.12 -5.95
N PRO A 496 20.38 29.83 -4.81
CA PRO A 496 18.98 29.46 -4.84
C PRO A 496 18.23 30.53 -5.63
N PRO A 497 17.46 30.16 -6.65
CA PRO A 497 16.67 31.13 -7.38
C PRO A 497 15.81 31.89 -6.36
N ALA A 498 15.55 33.17 -6.66
CA ALA A 498 14.77 34.03 -5.76
C ALA A 498 13.54 33.27 -5.23
N PRO A 499 13.29 33.31 -3.91
CA PRO A 499 12.28 32.46 -3.27
C PRO A 499 10.93 32.62 -3.97
N THR A 500 10.47 31.53 -4.60
CA THR A 500 9.14 31.39 -5.19
C THR A 500 8.27 30.58 -4.25
N ALA A 501 6.98 30.91 -4.19
CA ALA A 501 6.00 30.12 -3.44
C ALA A 501 6.07 28.65 -3.89
N ALA A 502 6.25 27.74 -2.93
CA ALA A 502 6.19 26.30 -3.12
C ALA A 502 4.94 25.78 -2.40
N ASP A 503 4.20 24.89 -3.04
CA ASP A 503 3.05 24.24 -2.40
C ASP A 503 3.52 23.37 -1.23
N ASN A 504 2.67 23.22 -0.21
CA ASN A 504 2.97 22.35 0.92
C ASN A 504 2.86 20.87 0.50
N TYR A 505 3.92 20.11 0.74
CA TYR A 505 3.99 18.65 0.54
C TYR A 505 3.51 18.14 -0.84
N PRO A 506 4.02 18.65 -1.98
CA PRO A 506 3.66 18.17 -3.31
C PRO A 506 3.95 16.68 -3.52
N SER A 507 4.88 16.11 -2.73
CA SER A 507 5.10 14.68 -2.69
C SER A 507 3.92 13.90 -2.09
N ALA A 508 3.23 14.44 -1.09
CA ALA A 508 2.11 13.74 -0.46
C ALA A 508 0.93 13.60 -1.45
N GLU A 509 0.68 14.61 -2.29
CA GLU A 509 -0.36 14.57 -3.33
C GLU A 509 -0.01 13.57 -4.45
N VAL A 510 1.29 13.36 -4.74
CA VAL A 510 1.77 12.38 -5.73
C VAL A 510 1.75 10.94 -5.19
N PHE A 511 1.88 10.77 -3.88
CA PHE A 511 1.96 9.46 -3.21
C PHE A 511 0.73 9.15 -2.36
N GLU A 512 -0.39 9.85 -2.57
CA GLU A 512 -1.61 9.73 -1.75
C GLU A 512 -2.08 8.27 -1.63
N ASP A 513 -2.21 7.55 -2.76
CA ASP A 513 -2.57 6.13 -2.80
C ASP A 513 -1.58 5.25 -2.01
N THR A 514 -0.30 5.60 -2.05
CA THR A 514 0.75 4.87 -1.33
C THR A 514 0.64 5.14 0.16
N ILE A 515 0.36 6.38 0.56
CA ILE A 515 0.18 6.78 1.96
C ILE A 515 -1.07 6.11 2.54
N GLU A 516 -2.20 6.12 1.82
CA GLU A 516 -3.44 5.47 2.24
C GLU A 516 -3.25 3.95 2.40
N LYS A 517 -2.62 3.29 1.41
CA LYS A 517 -2.31 1.87 1.47
C LYS A 517 -1.41 1.52 2.66
N THR A 518 -0.35 2.30 2.86
CA THR A 518 0.58 2.10 4.00
C THR A 518 -0.19 2.25 5.33
N PHE A 519 -1.06 3.26 5.46
CA PHE A 519 -1.89 3.44 6.65
C PHE A 519 -2.85 2.27 6.91
N LEU A 520 -3.51 1.74 5.89
CA LEU A 520 -4.42 0.58 6.02
C LEU A 520 -3.67 -0.69 6.43
N GLU A 521 -2.47 -0.91 5.87
CA GLU A 521 -1.57 -2.00 6.26
C GLU A 521 -1.11 -1.85 7.72
N GLU A 522 -0.78 -0.63 8.15
CA GLU A 522 -0.37 -0.35 9.53
C GLU A 522 -1.46 -0.59 10.56
N LYS A 523 -2.71 -0.28 10.20
CA LYS A 523 -3.89 -0.53 11.04
C LYS A 523 -4.13 -2.03 11.26
N LEU A 524 -3.97 -2.84 10.21
CA LEU A 524 -4.17 -4.31 10.29
C LEU A 524 -3.11 -5.00 11.16
N LEU A 525 -1.96 -4.37 11.34
CA LEU A 525 -0.80 -4.94 12.03
C LEU A 525 -0.61 -4.42 13.47
N ASP A 526 -1.56 -3.63 14.00
CA ASP A 526 -1.47 -2.97 15.32
C ASP A 526 -0.25 -2.02 15.46
N MET A 527 0.20 -1.41 14.36
CA MET A 527 1.43 -0.59 14.33
C MET A 527 1.14 0.91 14.28
N VAL A 528 -0.11 1.26 13.99
CA VAL A 528 -0.68 2.57 14.28
C VAL A 528 -1.57 2.42 15.50
N ALA A 529 -1.17 3.06 16.60
CA ALA A 529 -2.14 3.44 17.60
C ALA A 529 -2.83 4.71 17.10
N GLY A 530 -4.06 4.57 16.59
CA GLY A 530 -5.03 5.64 16.76
C GLY A 530 -5.18 5.89 18.27
N PRO A 531 -5.32 7.14 18.72
CA PRO A 531 -5.18 7.46 20.13
C PRO A 531 -6.29 6.73 20.88
N LEU A 532 -5.91 5.84 21.79
CA LEU A 532 -6.80 5.03 22.61
C LEU A 532 -7.59 3.96 21.85
N SER A 533 -8.12 2.97 22.56
CA SER A 533 -8.67 1.71 22.02
C SER A 533 -9.49 1.85 20.72
N GLU A 534 -9.56 0.80 19.89
CA GLU A 534 -10.26 0.67 18.57
C GLU A 534 -11.68 1.28 18.46
N GLN A 535 -12.22 1.81 19.55
CA GLN A 535 -13.57 2.32 19.64
C GLN A 535 -13.65 3.84 19.40
N VAL A 536 -12.68 4.68 19.80
CA VAL A 536 -12.93 6.14 19.97
C VAL A 536 -12.57 7.01 18.75
N PHE A 537 -11.31 7.04 18.29
CA PHE A 537 -10.85 7.94 17.22
C PHE A 537 -10.63 7.21 15.89
N LEU A 538 -11.14 7.79 14.81
CA LEU A 538 -11.01 7.29 13.43
C LEU A 538 -9.81 7.91 12.70
N TRP A 539 -9.59 9.22 12.85
CA TRP A 539 -8.46 9.95 12.25
C TRP A 539 -7.99 11.09 13.15
N LEU A 540 -6.69 11.39 13.15
CA LEU A 540 -6.12 12.59 13.75
C LEU A 540 -5.25 13.30 12.70
N LEU A 541 -5.69 14.46 12.26
CA LEU A 541 -5.05 15.28 11.25
C LEU A 541 -4.40 16.47 11.95
N VAL A 542 -3.11 16.68 11.70
CA VAL A 542 -2.34 17.78 12.30
C VAL A 542 -1.69 18.57 11.18
N PHE A 543 -1.94 19.87 11.15
CA PHE A 543 -1.32 20.79 10.22
C PHE A 543 -0.75 21.98 11.00
N VAL A 544 0.56 21.97 11.21
CA VAL A 544 1.25 22.96 12.05
C VAL A 544 0.65 22.99 13.46
N ASP A 545 -0.12 24.03 13.81
CA ASP A 545 -0.77 24.24 15.11
C ASP A 545 -2.26 23.86 15.11
N ASP A 546 -2.83 23.53 13.96
CA ASP A 546 -4.21 23.10 13.84
C ASP A 546 -4.32 21.57 14.02
N PHE A 547 -5.32 21.11 14.80
CA PHE A 547 -5.65 19.71 15.04
C PHE A 547 -7.12 19.40 14.66
N MET A 548 -7.36 18.34 13.86
CA MET A 548 -8.69 17.82 13.55
C MET A 548 -8.76 16.34 13.88
N ALA A 549 -9.59 16.01 14.87
CA ALA A 549 -9.83 14.64 15.29
C ALA A 549 -11.21 14.17 14.80
N VAL A 550 -11.22 13.10 14.01
CA VAL A 550 -12.44 12.42 13.57
C VAL A 550 -12.67 11.23 14.48
N MET A 551 -13.89 11.08 15.00
CA MET A 551 -14.24 10.07 16.00
C MET A 551 -15.67 9.59 15.78
N LYS A 552 -16.01 8.42 16.34
CA LYS A 552 -17.41 7.94 16.32
C LYS A 552 -18.28 8.90 17.13
N GLU A 553 -19.45 9.25 16.61
CA GLU A 553 -20.38 10.21 17.26
C GLU A 553 -20.69 9.81 18.71
N SER A 554 -20.88 8.51 18.97
CA SER A 554 -21.14 7.95 20.31
C SER A 554 -20.00 8.16 21.31
N LEU A 555 -18.80 8.46 20.85
CA LEU A 555 -17.58 8.60 21.65
C LEU A 555 -16.95 9.99 21.49
N GLY A 556 -17.68 10.93 20.88
CA GLY A 556 -17.21 12.27 20.57
C GLY A 556 -16.69 13.04 21.78
N GLU A 557 -17.47 13.04 22.85
CA GLU A 557 -17.14 13.79 24.08
C GLU A 557 -15.96 13.17 24.82
N ILE A 558 -15.96 11.84 25.00
CA ILE A 558 -14.89 11.15 25.73
C ILE A 558 -13.59 11.17 24.93
N GLY A 559 -13.64 11.02 23.60
CA GLY A 559 -12.50 11.19 22.72
C GLY A 559 -11.92 12.59 22.85
N ALA A 560 -12.72 13.62 22.59
CA ALA A 560 -12.28 15.01 22.73
C ALA A 560 -11.66 15.27 24.12
N ALA A 561 -12.32 14.86 25.21
CA ALA A 561 -11.80 15.00 26.56
C ALA A 561 -10.45 14.32 26.74
N THR A 562 -10.25 13.15 26.14
CA THR A 562 -9.02 12.39 26.27
C THR A 562 -7.85 13.04 25.54
N LEU A 563 -8.05 13.48 24.29
CA LEU A 563 -7.02 14.21 23.54
C LEU A 563 -6.65 15.51 24.26
N MET A 564 -7.65 16.24 24.71
CA MET A 564 -7.47 17.52 25.39
C MET A 564 -6.76 17.34 26.74
N LEU A 565 -7.10 16.30 27.51
CA LEU A 565 -6.43 15.99 28.76
C LEU A 565 -4.98 15.55 28.52
N PHE A 566 -4.73 14.72 27.51
CA PHE A 566 -3.38 14.34 27.11
C PHE A 566 -2.51 15.58 26.81
N LEU A 567 -2.99 16.48 25.95
CA LEU A 567 -2.29 17.73 25.60
C LEU A 567 -2.07 18.62 26.85
N THR A 568 -3.05 18.69 27.73
CA THR A 568 -2.97 19.46 29.00
C THR A 568 -1.93 18.86 29.96
N LEU A 569 -1.85 17.53 30.06
CA LEU A 569 -0.84 16.85 30.88
C LEU A 569 0.57 17.11 30.37
N LEU A 570 0.76 17.22 29.06
CA LEU A 570 2.03 17.60 28.43
C LEU A 570 2.39 19.08 28.60
N GLY A 571 1.46 19.93 29.05
CA GLY A 571 1.66 21.38 29.16
C GLY A 571 1.46 22.13 27.83
N CYS A 572 0.74 21.54 26.88
CA CYS A 572 0.46 22.20 25.60
C CYS A 572 -0.41 23.46 25.84
N PRO A 573 -0.02 24.63 25.29
CA PRO A 573 -0.84 25.84 25.39
C PRO A 573 -2.03 25.74 24.42
N ILE A 574 -3.22 25.47 24.96
CA ILE A 574 -4.44 25.28 24.16
C ILE A 574 -5.28 26.55 24.12
N SER A 575 -5.70 26.97 22.92
CA SER A 575 -6.66 28.06 22.73
C SER A 575 -8.10 27.57 22.93
N TRP A 576 -8.53 27.42 24.19
CA TRP A 576 -9.82 26.79 24.55
C TRP A 576 -11.04 27.35 23.80
N HIS A 577 -11.12 28.67 23.62
CA HIS A 577 -12.22 29.35 22.93
C HIS A 577 -12.29 29.11 21.41
N LYS A 578 -11.28 28.45 20.81
CA LYS A 578 -11.23 28.12 19.37
C LYS A 578 -11.59 26.67 19.08
N ASN A 579 -11.76 25.84 20.11
CA ASN A 579 -12.11 24.44 19.92
C ASN A 579 -13.53 24.32 19.40
N ALA A 580 -13.76 23.36 18.51
CA ALA A 580 -15.07 23.03 18.00
C ALA A 580 -15.26 21.52 18.03
N LEU A 581 -16.46 21.08 18.42
CA LEU A 581 -16.86 19.68 18.40
C LEU A 581 -18.24 19.60 17.75
N GLY A 582 -18.35 18.81 16.68
CA GLY A 582 -19.59 18.69 15.92
C GLY A 582 -19.41 17.98 14.60
N LYS A 583 -20.50 17.81 13.85
CA LYS A 583 -20.49 17.19 12.50
C LYS A 583 -19.87 18.10 11.45
N VAL A 584 -20.02 19.40 11.65
CA VAL A 584 -19.53 20.46 10.77
C VAL A 584 -18.53 21.32 11.55
N ASN A 585 -17.27 21.31 11.14
CA ASN A 585 -16.23 22.13 11.77
C ASN A 585 -15.44 22.92 10.73
N ARG A 586 -14.78 23.97 11.21
CA ARG A 586 -13.83 24.72 10.40
C ARG A 586 -12.45 24.06 10.45
N TRP A 587 -11.86 23.80 9.29
CA TRP A 587 -10.52 23.25 9.17
C TRP A 587 -9.77 23.90 8.01
N LEU A 588 -8.57 24.44 8.26
CA LEU A 588 -7.74 25.12 7.25
C LEU A 588 -8.47 26.19 6.43
N GLY A 589 -9.46 26.85 7.04
CA GLY A 589 -10.28 27.88 6.41
C GLY A 589 -11.47 27.39 5.59
N TYR A 590 -11.74 26.08 5.57
CA TYR A 590 -12.90 25.45 4.96
C TYR A 590 -13.90 24.99 6.02
N MET A 591 -15.18 24.93 5.64
CA MET A 591 -16.19 24.20 6.40
C MET A 591 -16.20 22.75 5.93
N VAL A 592 -16.08 21.81 6.86
CA VAL A 592 -16.00 20.38 6.57
C VAL A 592 -17.12 19.67 7.32
N ASN A 593 -17.99 18.97 6.59
CA ASN A 593 -18.97 18.05 7.14
C ASN A 593 -18.49 16.62 6.92
N ILE A 594 -17.99 15.99 7.97
CA ILE A 594 -17.46 14.63 7.89
C ILE A 594 -18.57 13.59 7.68
N SER A 595 -19.79 13.84 8.18
CA SER A 595 -20.92 12.89 8.05
C SER A 595 -21.46 12.81 6.62
N GLU A 596 -21.48 13.94 5.93
CA GLU A 596 -21.92 14.02 4.53
C GLU A 596 -20.77 13.90 3.54
N GLY A 597 -19.53 14.08 4.02
CA GLY A 597 -18.35 14.20 3.18
C GLY A 597 -18.29 15.52 2.41
N SER A 598 -19.06 16.54 2.78
CA SER A 598 -19.10 17.80 2.04
C SER A 598 -18.07 18.81 2.56
N VAL A 599 -17.47 19.57 1.64
CA VAL A 599 -16.55 20.66 1.95
C VAL A 599 -17.00 21.92 1.22
N TRP A 600 -16.99 23.05 1.91
CA TRP A 600 -17.31 24.34 1.29
C TRP A 600 -16.58 25.50 1.92
N LEU A 601 -16.68 26.65 1.26
CA LEU A 601 -16.11 27.88 1.76
C LEU A 601 -17.05 28.55 2.76
N PRO A 602 -16.55 29.02 3.92
CA PRO A 602 -17.32 29.89 4.79
C PRO A 602 -17.85 31.13 4.05
N GLU A 603 -19.03 31.61 4.44
CA GLU A 603 -19.69 32.74 3.77
C GLU A 603 -18.80 34.00 3.76
N GLU A 604 -18.04 34.25 4.82
CA GLU A 604 -17.11 35.38 4.86
C GLU A 604 -15.98 35.27 3.81
N LYS A 605 -15.60 34.04 3.43
CA LYS A 605 -14.59 33.80 2.38
C LYS A 605 -15.18 34.02 0.99
N LEU A 606 -16.42 33.61 0.77
CA LEU A 606 -17.17 33.89 -0.47
C LEU A 606 -17.42 35.39 -0.65
N ALA A 607 -17.80 36.09 0.43
CA ALA A 607 -18.01 37.54 0.43
C ALA A 607 -16.75 38.34 0.03
N MET A 608 -15.55 37.81 0.32
CA MET A 608 -14.28 38.44 -0.11
C MET A 608 -13.98 38.30 -1.61
N LEU A 609 -14.59 37.34 -2.30
CA LEU A 609 -14.37 37.06 -3.73
C LEU A 609 -15.38 37.79 -4.61
N ARG A 610 -16.63 37.87 -4.13
CA ARG A 610 -17.77 38.40 -4.89
C ARG A 610 -17.52 39.79 -5.51
N PRO A 611 -16.94 40.79 -4.82
CA PRO A 611 -16.69 42.10 -5.41
C PRO A 611 -15.76 42.05 -6.63
N ALA A 612 -14.73 41.20 -6.58
CA ALA A 612 -13.76 41.10 -7.66
C ALA A 612 -14.36 40.41 -8.90
N LEU A 613 -15.21 39.39 -8.70
CA LEU A 613 -15.92 38.71 -9.79
C LEU A 613 -17.01 39.60 -10.42
N LEU A 614 -17.80 40.31 -9.63
CA LEU A 614 -18.79 41.28 -10.13
C LEU A 614 -18.13 42.40 -10.95
N LYS A 615 -16.97 42.88 -10.48
CA LYS A 615 -16.17 43.86 -11.22
C LYS A 615 -15.66 43.32 -12.56
N LEU A 616 -15.38 42.02 -12.68
CA LEU A 616 -15.03 41.39 -13.96
C LEU A 616 -16.25 41.30 -14.88
N GLU A 617 -17.38 40.82 -14.36
CA GLU A 617 -18.64 40.70 -15.09
C GLU A 617 -19.10 42.06 -15.67
N ALA A 618 -19.02 43.11 -14.86
CA ALA A 618 -19.37 44.48 -15.23
C ALA A 618 -18.46 45.10 -16.32
N GLY A 619 -17.36 44.45 -16.69
CA GLY A 619 -16.45 44.96 -17.72
C GLY A 619 -15.64 46.19 -17.27
N GLU A 620 -15.39 46.31 -15.96
CA GLU A 620 -14.63 47.41 -15.37
C GLU A 620 -13.12 47.27 -15.59
N LEU A 621 -12.37 48.32 -15.24
CA LEU A 621 -10.93 48.37 -15.38
C LEU A 621 -10.21 47.60 -14.26
N HIS A 622 -9.34 46.66 -14.63
CA HIS A 622 -8.52 45.86 -13.70
C HIS A 622 -7.03 46.03 -13.94
N THR A 623 -6.26 46.00 -12.85
CA THR A 623 -4.80 45.94 -12.84
C THR A 623 -4.32 44.49 -12.80
N ARG A 624 -3.07 44.22 -13.23
CA ARG A 624 -2.46 42.89 -13.11
C ARG A 624 -2.53 42.38 -11.66
N LYS A 625 -2.15 43.22 -10.68
CA LYS A 625 -2.15 42.87 -9.24
C LYS A 625 -3.53 42.43 -8.72
N GLU A 626 -4.61 43.11 -9.14
CA GLU A 626 -5.98 42.73 -8.78
C GLU A 626 -6.32 41.33 -9.34
N VAL A 627 -5.98 41.07 -10.60
CA VAL A 627 -6.25 39.78 -11.27
C VAL A 627 -5.38 38.66 -10.70
N THR A 628 -4.08 38.88 -10.46
CA THR A 628 -3.20 37.92 -9.80
C THR A 628 -3.72 37.56 -8.41
N SER A 629 -4.16 38.56 -7.62
CA SER A 629 -4.73 38.31 -6.30
C SER A 629 -6.01 37.50 -6.37
N LEU A 630 -6.89 37.79 -7.33
CA LEU A 630 -8.12 37.03 -7.55
C LEU A 630 -7.81 35.59 -7.98
N LEU A 631 -6.89 35.39 -8.92
CA LEU A 631 -6.48 34.07 -9.41
C LEU A 631 -5.92 33.19 -8.28
N GLY A 632 -5.07 33.74 -7.41
CA GLY A 632 -4.57 33.01 -6.25
C GLY A 632 -5.69 32.59 -5.29
N LYS A 633 -6.68 33.45 -5.06
CA LYS A 633 -7.84 33.08 -4.23
C LYS A 633 -8.74 32.04 -4.94
N LEU A 634 -8.92 32.15 -6.26
CA LEU A 634 -9.70 31.18 -7.05
C LEU A 634 -9.00 29.81 -7.14
N GLN A 635 -7.67 29.74 -7.11
CA GLN A 635 -6.93 28.48 -6.97
C GLN A 635 -7.22 27.82 -5.62
N TRP A 636 -7.25 28.61 -4.54
CA TRP A 636 -7.60 28.12 -3.21
C TRP A 636 -9.07 27.65 -3.15
N VAL A 637 -9.98 28.36 -3.82
CA VAL A 637 -11.39 27.97 -4.01
C VAL A 637 -11.50 26.66 -4.80
N ALA A 638 -10.70 26.49 -5.85
CA ALA A 638 -10.75 25.32 -6.72
C ALA A 638 -10.45 23.99 -5.99
N LYS A 639 -9.81 24.04 -4.82
CA LYS A 639 -9.63 22.87 -3.94
C LYS A 639 -10.95 22.38 -3.32
N ALA A 640 -11.89 23.29 -3.03
CA ALA A 640 -13.23 22.94 -2.56
C ALA A 640 -14.26 22.86 -3.71
N TYR A 641 -14.02 23.56 -4.82
CA TYR A 641 -14.89 23.60 -5.99
C TYR A 641 -14.10 23.20 -7.25
N PRO A 642 -13.89 21.89 -7.51
CA PRO A 642 -13.05 21.43 -8.61
C PRO A 642 -13.44 21.97 -10.00
N GLN A 643 -14.73 22.30 -10.20
CA GLN A 643 -15.25 22.86 -11.45
C GLN A 643 -14.68 24.25 -11.76
N VAL A 644 -14.22 24.99 -10.76
CA VAL A 644 -13.59 26.30 -10.95
C VAL A 644 -12.29 26.17 -11.77
N SER A 645 -11.55 25.07 -11.63
CA SER A 645 -10.24 24.84 -12.26
C SER A 645 -10.25 25.01 -13.79
N SER A 646 -11.28 24.48 -14.46
CA SER A 646 -11.39 24.50 -15.93
C SER A 646 -11.63 25.91 -16.47
N HIS A 647 -12.17 26.81 -15.65
CA HIS A 647 -12.51 28.18 -16.01
C HIS A 647 -11.36 29.18 -15.76
N LEU A 648 -10.26 28.76 -15.09
CA LEU A 648 -9.15 29.67 -14.74
C LEU A 648 -8.19 29.95 -15.89
N GLN A 649 -8.06 29.05 -16.86
CA GLN A 649 -7.04 29.20 -17.91
C GLN A 649 -7.21 30.48 -18.75
N PRO A 650 -8.41 30.87 -19.20
CA PRO A 650 -8.59 32.12 -19.92
C PRO A 650 -8.27 33.36 -19.06
N LEU A 651 -8.48 33.29 -17.74
CA LEU A 651 -8.10 34.35 -16.80
C LEU A 651 -6.57 34.47 -16.69
N TYR A 652 -5.82 33.36 -16.61
CA TYR A 652 -4.35 33.38 -16.68
C TYR A 652 -3.83 33.95 -18.02
N ALA A 653 -4.45 33.56 -19.12
CA ALA A 653 -4.07 34.07 -20.44
C ALA A 653 -4.30 35.58 -20.58
N TRP A 654 -5.38 36.10 -19.96
CA TRP A 654 -5.63 37.53 -19.90
C TRP A 654 -4.68 38.24 -18.93
N GLU A 655 -4.39 37.66 -17.77
CA GLU A 655 -3.42 38.19 -16.79
C GLU A 655 -2.04 38.42 -17.43
N GLN A 656 -1.55 37.46 -18.20
CA GLN A 656 -0.25 37.57 -18.89
C GLN A 656 -0.19 38.74 -19.88
N LYS A 657 -1.35 39.11 -20.46
CA LYS A 657 -1.46 40.23 -21.41
C LYS A 657 -1.75 41.58 -20.74
N LEU A 658 -1.96 41.62 -19.42
CA LEU A 658 -2.19 42.86 -18.66
C LEU A 658 -0.86 43.60 -18.45
N GLU A 659 -0.46 44.46 -19.38
CA GLU A 659 0.68 45.38 -19.18
C GLU A 659 0.27 46.67 -18.46
N ARG A 660 -1.00 47.06 -18.61
CA ARG A 660 -1.62 48.26 -18.02
C ARG A 660 -3.05 47.95 -17.58
N LYS A 661 -3.69 48.90 -16.89
CA LYS A 661 -5.10 48.76 -16.49
C LYS A 661 -5.98 48.60 -17.75
N CYS A 662 -6.69 47.49 -17.87
CA CYS A 662 -7.53 47.20 -19.05
C CYS A 662 -8.88 46.57 -18.66
N ARG A 663 -9.82 46.59 -19.60
CA ARG A 663 -11.15 45.97 -19.43
C ARG A 663 -11.10 44.52 -19.89
N PRO A 664 -11.83 43.61 -19.23
CA PRO A 664 -11.93 42.22 -19.68
C PRO A 664 -12.73 42.13 -20.98
N GLY A 665 -12.35 41.19 -21.86
CA GLY A 665 -13.15 40.84 -23.04
C GLY A 665 -14.35 39.96 -22.68
N ASP A 666 -15.26 39.76 -23.63
CA ASP A 666 -16.55 39.10 -23.36
C ASP A 666 -16.42 37.66 -22.84
N LEU A 667 -15.40 36.91 -23.28
CA LEU A 667 -15.09 35.61 -22.71
C LEU A 667 -14.80 35.69 -21.20
N VAL A 668 -13.97 36.63 -20.77
CA VAL A 668 -13.61 36.78 -19.34
C VAL A 668 -14.83 37.21 -18.51
N ARG A 669 -15.67 38.09 -19.08
CA ARG A 669 -16.92 38.52 -18.45
C ARG A 669 -17.89 37.36 -18.28
N PHE A 670 -18.06 36.55 -19.33
CA PHE A 670 -18.88 35.35 -19.31
C PHE A 670 -18.39 34.32 -18.27
N LEU A 671 -17.07 34.09 -18.20
CA LEU A 671 -16.51 33.20 -17.18
C LEU A 671 -16.72 33.73 -15.76
N ALA A 672 -16.69 35.04 -15.54
CA ALA A 672 -17.01 35.63 -14.24
C ALA A 672 -18.46 35.33 -13.83
N THR A 673 -19.42 35.46 -14.75
CA THR A 673 -20.83 35.09 -14.51
C THR A 673 -20.98 33.60 -14.18
N LEU A 674 -20.26 32.72 -14.89
CA LEU A 674 -20.27 31.28 -14.60
C LEU A 674 -19.67 30.98 -13.22
N LEU A 675 -18.54 31.58 -12.88
CA LEU A 675 -17.91 31.41 -11.56
C LEU A 675 -18.81 31.89 -10.43
N ILE A 676 -19.51 33.03 -10.60
CA ILE A 676 -20.50 33.49 -9.63
C ILE A 676 -21.62 32.45 -9.48
N SER A 677 -22.14 31.93 -10.60
CA SER A 677 -23.21 30.93 -10.58
C SER A 677 -22.78 29.64 -9.88
N ILE A 678 -21.55 29.17 -10.10
CA ILE A 678 -20.96 27.98 -9.43
C ILE A 678 -20.83 28.21 -7.92
N LEU A 679 -20.38 29.40 -7.51
CA LEU A 679 -20.22 29.74 -6.09
C LEU A 679 -21.57 29.91 -5.38
N ASP A 680 -22.59 30.41 -6.10
CA ASP A 680 -23.95 30.62 -5.58
C ASP A 680 -24.77 29.33 -5.47
N SER A 681 -24.36 28.26 -6.15
CA SER A 681 -25.10 26.99 -6.15
C SER A 681 -24.80 26.08 -4.94
N GLY A 682 -23.99 26.56 -3.98
CA GLY A 682 -23.80 25.92 -2.68
C GLY A 682 -22.61 24.93 -2.61
N PRO A 683 -22.45 24.17 -1.51
CA PRO A 683 -21.39 23.17 -1.36
C PRO A 683 -21.42 22.17 -2.53
N CYS A 684 -20.29 21.99 -3.21
CA CYS A 684 -20.18 20.97 -4.26
C CYS A 684 -19.19 19.88 -3.82
N VAL A 685 -19.61 18.63 -4.07
CA VAL A 685 -18.92 17.36 -3.84
C VAL A 685 -19.13 16.74 -2.44
N PRO A 686 -19.80 15.57 -2.37
CA PRO A 686 -19.57 14.61 -1.30
C PRO A 686 -18.27 13.85 -1.55
N LEU A 687 -17.39 13.79 -0.54
CA LEU A 687 -16.20 12.93 -0.40
C LEU A 687 -16.53 11.42 -0.41
N ARG A 688 -17.72 11.01 -0.87
CA ARG A 688 -18.05 9.59 -0.96
C ARG A 688 -17.51 9.00 -2.25
N LEU A 689 -16.34 8.39 -2.14
CA LEU A 689 -16.11 7.11 -2.81
C LEU A 689 -17.26 6.16 -2.45
N GLN A 690 -17.70 5.36 -3.42
CA GLN A 690 -18.74 4.30 -3.39
C GLN A 690 -20.12 4.79 -3.86
N HIS A 691 -20.49 4.63 -5.13
CA HIS A 691 -20.41 3.39 -5.91
C HIS A 691 -19.78 3.69 -7.28
N ASN A 692 -18.77 2.92 -7.71
CA ASN A 692 -18.50 2.83 -9.13
C ASN A 692 -19.80 2.34 -9.76
N THR A 693 -20.45 3.22 -10.51
CA THR A 693 -21.55 2.77 -11.35
C THR A 693 -20.92 1.71 -12.26
N PRO A 694 -21.55 0.55 -12.48
CA PRO A 694 -20.92 -0.52 -13.26
C PRO A 694 -20.78 -0.16 -14.76
N CYS A 695 -21.05 1.11 -15.10
CA CYS A 695 -20.89 1.73 -16.40
C CYS A 695 -19.45 2.16 -16.62
N TYR A 696 -18.80 1.55 -17.61
CA TYR A 696 -17.49 1.96 -18.10
C TYR A 696 -17.50 2.02 -19.61
N GLY A 697 -16.58 2.79 -20.17
CA GLY A 697 -16.49 2.94 -21.61
C GLY A 697 -15.16 3.50 -22.07
N SER A 698 -14.92 3.39 -23.37
CA SER A 698 -13.73 3.92 -24.01
C SER A 698 -14.09 4.72 -25.25
N SER A 699 -13.30 5.76 -25.51
CA SER A 699 -13.42 6.61 -26.70
C SER A 699 -12.09 6.73 -27.42
N ASP A 700 -12.15 6.92 -28.73
CA ASP A 700 -11.01 7.15 -29.61
C ASP A 700 -11.39 8.13 -30.73
N ALA A 701 -10.39 8.75 -31.35
CA ALA A 701 -10.55 9.48 -32.60
C ALA A 701 -9.31 9.33 -33.47
N GLY A 702 -9.54 9.11 -34.76
CA GLY A 702 -8.45 8.87 -35.70
C GLY A 702 -8.76 9.33 -37.10
N GLU A 703 -7.77 9.14 -37.97
CA GLU A 703 -7.89 9.39 -39.39
C GLU A 703 -7.56 8.12 -40.16
N ASP A 704 -8.41 7.81 -41.13
CA ASP A 704 -8.21 6.70 -42.05
C ASP A 704 -8.68 7.08 -43.46
N ASP A 705 -7.84 6.86 -44.47
CA ASP A 705 -8.11 7.12 -45.89
C ASP A 705 -8.84 8.46 -46.21
N GLY A 706 -8.42 9.55 -45.55
CA GLY A 706 -8.97 10.90 -45.76
C GLY A 706 -10.28 11.18 -45.03
N ARG A 707 -10.74 10.27 -44.19
CA ARG A 707 -11.86 10.45 -43.25
C ARG A 707 -11.32 10.64 -41.84
N VAL A 708 -12.03 11.46 -41.05
CA VAL A 708 -11.68 11.72 -39.66
C VAL A 708 -12.88 11.33 -38.83
N ALA A 709 -12.69 10.41 -37.89
CA ALA A 709 -13.78 9.79 -37.17
C ALA A 709 -13.56 9.85 -35.66
N ILE A 710 -14.67 9.85 -34.92
CA ILE A 710 -14.71 9.70 -33.47
C ILE A 710 -15.60 8.49 -33.18
N GLY A 711 -15.13 7.60 -32.32
CA GLY A 711 -15.82 6.37 -31.94
C GLY A 711 -15.72 6.12 -30.45
N GLY A 712 -16.73 5.45 -29.90
CA GLY A 712 -16.70 5.07 -28.50
C GLY A 712 -17.80 4.11 -28.13
N TRP A 713 -17.61 3.42 -27.01
CA TRP A 713 -18.54 2.45 -26.48
C TRP A 713 -18.61 2.56 -24.96
N PHE A 714 -19.75 2.20 -24.38
CA PHE A 714 -19.92 2.07 -22.94
C PHE A 714 -20.85 0.92 -22.60
N SER A 715 -20.70 0.37 -21.40
CA SER A 715 -21.55 -0.70 -20.90
C SER A 715 -21.64 -0.69 -19.38
N PRO A 716 -22.83 -0.94 -18.80
CA PRO A 716 -23.02 -1.15 -17.37
C PRO A 716 -22.67 -2.58 -16.90
N LEU A 717 -22.14 -3.45 -17.77
CA LEU A 717 -21.82 -4.85 -17.44
C LEU A 717 -20.33 -5.01 -17.17
N LEU A 718 -19.92 -5.69 -16.09
CA LEU A 718 -18.50 -5.85 -15.71
C LEU A 718 -17.62 -6.51 -16.81
N ASN A 719 -18.18 -7.39 -17.65
CA ASN A 719 -17.49 -8.05 -18.78
C ASN A 719 -18.45 -8.19 -19.99
N PRO A 720 -18.71 -7.12 -20.75
CA PRO A 720 -19.62 -7.13 -21.86
C PRO A 720 -18.95 -7.78 -23.07
N THR A 721 -19.76 -8.34 -23.95
CA THR A 721 -19.36 -8.67 -25.31
C THR A 721 -19.64 -7.48 -26.24
N LYS A 722 -19.03 -7.46 -27.43
CA LYS A 722 -19.28 -6.39 -28.44
C LYS A 722 -20.76 -6.21 -28.79
N ALA A 723 -21.56 -7.27 -28.71
CA ALA A 723 -22.99 -7.21 -29.01
C ALA A 723 -23.80 -6.50 -27.91
N GLU A 724 -23.27 -6.44 -26.68
CA GLU A 724 -23.98 -5.94 -25.49
C GLU A 724 -23.63 -4.49 -25.14
N VAL A 725 -22.57 -3.93 -25.73
CA VAL A 725 -22.19 -2.54 -25.48
C VAL A 725 -23.08 -1.57 -26.24
N LEU A 726 -23.34 -0.42 -25.64
CA LEU A 726 -23.85 0.75 -26.35
C LEU A 726 -22.68 1.47 -27.01
N TRP A 727 -22.84 1.90 -28.25
CA TRP A 727 -21.72 2.42 -29.02
C TRP A 727 -22.13 3.54 -29.97
N PHE A 728 -21.18 4.39 -30.33
CA PHE A 728 -21.35 5.43 -31.33
C PHE A 728 -20.12 5.51 -32.24
N SER A 729 -20.34 6.02 -33.44
CA SER A 729 -19.29 6.33 -34.41
C SER A 729 -19.80 7.46 -35.31
N MET A 730 -18.96 8.48 -35.48
CA MET A 730 -19.27 9.73 -36.16
C MET A 730 -18.14 10.16 -37.10
N ASP A 731 -18.49 10.53 -38.33
CA ASP A 731 -17.58 11.17 -39.26
C ASP A 731 -17.57 12.69 -38.99
N VAL A 732 -16.41 13.21 -38.62
CA VAL A 732 -16.19 14.61 -38.23
C VAL A 732 -16.40 15.55 -39.42
N LEU A 733 -15.99 15.17 -40.63
CA LEU A 733 -16.08 16.01 -41.83
C LEU A 733 -17.53 16.20 -42.29
N THR A 734 -18.35 15.17 -42.10
CA THR A 734 -19.78 15.23 -42.44
C THR A 734 -20.66 15.84 -41.35
N THR A 735 -20.08 16.22 -40.20
CA THR A 735 -20.79 16.76 -39.04
C THR A 735 -20.61 18.29 -38.92
N PRO A 736 -21.60 19.12 -39.31
CA PRO A 736 -21.48 20.58 -39.36
C PRO A 736 -21.17 21.27 -38.03
N TRP A 737 -21.75 20.81 -36.90
CA TRP A 737 -21.57 21.48 -35.60
C TRP A 737 -20.17 21.28 -35.00
N VAL A 738 -19.41 20.29 -35.49
CA VAL A 738 -18.01 20.06 -35.09
C VAL A 738 -17.06 20.99 -35.86
N GLN A 739 -17.48 21.55 -36.99
CA GLN A 739 -16.62 22.38 -37.85
C GLN A 739 -16.03 23.61 -37.15
N PRO A 740 -16.75 24.34 -36.27
CA PRO A 740 -16.16 25.43 -35.48
C PRO A 740 -14.99 25.00 -34.58
N LEU A 741 -14.98 23.75 -34.08
CA LEU A 741 -13.86 23.21 -33.30
C LEU A 741 -12.60 23.00 -34.15
N LEU A 742 -12.72 22.95 -35.47
CA LEU A 742 -11.60 22.77 -36.39
C LEU A 742 -10.98 24.09 -36.84
N ALA A 743 -11.72 25.21 -36.76
CA ALA A 743 -11.29 26.59 -37.05
C ALA A 743 -10.31 26.71 -38.24
N HIS A 744 -10.73 26.18 -39.40
CA HIS A 744 -10.01 26.18 -40.68
C HIS A 744 -8.63 25.48 -40.71
N THR A 745 -8.28 24.75 -39.66
CA THR A 745 -7.07 23.92 -39.64
C THR A 745 -7.38 22.48 -40.05
N SER A 746 -6.41 21.79 -40.64
CA SER A 746 -6.57 20.37 -41.01
C SER A 746 -6.98 19.54 -39.78
N PRO A 747 -8.02 18.70 -39.85
CA PRO A 747 -8.48 17.88 -38.73
C PRO A 747 -7.36 17.05 -38.08
N LYS A 748 -6.38 16.60 -38.87
CA LYS A 748 -5.18 15.88 -38.42
C LYS A 748 -4.44 16.58 -37.26
N ARG A 749 -4.39 17.91 -37.27
CA ARG A 749 -3.68 18.70 -36.25
C ARG A 749 -4.48 18.84 -34.95
N ARG A 750 -5.72 18.37 -34.92
CA ARG A 750 -6.64 18.44 -33.78
C ARG A 750 -7.13 17.08 -33.30
N ILE A 751 -6.49 15.98 -33.69
CA ILE A 751 -6.85 14.62 -33.25
C ILE A 751 -7.02 14.55 -31.73
N GLY A 752 -6.04 15.03 -30.95
CA GLY A 752 -6.19 15.05 -29.48
C GLY A 752 -7.39 15.86 -28.95
N ALA A 753 -7.84 16.90 -29.66
CA ALA A 753 -9.06 17.61 -29.28
C ALA A 753 -10.33 16.86 -29.70
N LEU A 754 -10.29 16.10 -30.80
CA LEU A 754 -11.38 15.25 -31.27
C LEU A 754 -11.55 14.01 -30.40
N GLU A 755 -10.46 13.43 -29.91
CA GLU A 755 -10.50 12.36 -28.90
C GLU A 755 -11.14 12.86 -27.60
N LEU A 756 -10.78 14.05 -27.12
CA LEU A 756 -11.39 14.64 -25.93
C LEU A 756 -12.88 14.97 -26.15
N LEU A 757 -13.25 15.39 -27.37
CA LEU A 757 -14.66 15.52 -27.76
C LEU A 757 -15.37 14.16 -27.73
N GLY A 758 -14.71 13.08 -28.17
CA GLY A 758 -15.19 11.71 -28.04
C GLY A 758 -15.45 11.31 -26.60
N THR A 759 -14.55 11.65 -25.68
CA THR A 759 -14.74 11.42 -24.23
C THR A 759 -15.92 12.22 -23.68
N LEU A 760 -16.10 13.48 -24.11
CA LEU A 760 -17.25 14.30 -23.71
C LEU A 760 -18.58 13.73 -24.23
N ILE A 761 -18.63 13.30 -25.49
CA ILE A 761 -19.82 12.63 -26.06
C ILE A 761 -20.12 11.34 -25.31
N LEU A 762 -19.09 10.53 -25.04
CA LEU A 762 -19.20 9.30 -24.29
C LEU A 762 -19.76 9.54 -22.88
N PHE A 763 -19.27 10.57 -22.18
CA PHE A 763 -19.79 11.00 -20.89
C PHE A 763 -21.28 11.35 -20.97
N LEU A 764 -21.70 12.15 -21.96
CA LEU A 764 -23.10 12.54 -22.12
C LEU A 764 -24.02 11.32 -22.33
N LEU A 765 -23.62 10.40 -23.20
CA LEU A 765 -24.37 9.16 -23.48
C LEU A 765 -24.43 8.22 -22.26
N ALA A 766 -23.31 8.08 -21.55
CA ALA A 766 -23.23 7.26 -20.36
C ALA A 766 -24.07 7.86 -19.23
N ALA A 767 -24.00 9.18 -19.00
CA ALA A 767 -24.75 9.86 -17.95
C ALA A 767 -26.27 9.79 -18.15
N GLU A 768 -26.76 9.82 -19.40
CA GLU A 768 -28.18 9.58 -19.71
C GLU A 768 -28.66 8.19 -19.27
N SER A 769 -27.74 7.21 -19.27
CA SER A 769 -28.05 5.82 -18.92
C SER A 769 -28.01 5.55 -17.41
N VAL A 770 -27.53 6.49 -16.59
CA VAL A 770 -27.38 6.35 -15.13
C VAL A 770 -28.69 6.65 -14.36
N GLY A 771 -29.68 7.26 -15.01
CA GLY A 771 -31.00 7.55 -14.42
C GLY A 771 -30.98 8.65 -13.35
N PRO A 772 -32.09 9.37 -13.12
CA PRO A 772 -32.14 10.54 -12.22
C PRO A 772 -32.05 10.20 -10.72
N CYS A 773 -31.99 8.91 -10.36
CA CYS A 773 -31.99 8.46 -8.96
C CYS A 773 -30.57 8.33 -8.36
N MET A 774 -29.53 8.56 -9.18
CA MET A 774 -28.11 8.38 -8.83
C MET A 774 -27.40 9.74 -8.89
N ILE A 775 -27.70 10.61 -7.93
CA ILE A 775 -26.90 11.82 -7.68
C ILE A 775 -25.55 11.35 -7.12
N ASP A 776 -24.45 11.92 -7.61
CA ASP A 776 -23.05 11.63 -7.20
C ASP A 776 -22.45 10.32 -7.75
N ALA A 777 -22.75 9.99 -9.01
CA ALA A 777 -22.14 8.84 -9.70
C ALA A 777 -20.79 9.19 -10.36
N HIS A 778 -19.79 8.32 -10.21
CA HIS A 778 -18.54 8.38 -10.98
C HIS A 778 -18.60 7.46 -12.21
N LEU A 779 -18.26 7.99 -13.38
CA LEU A 779 -18.20 7.26 -14.65
C LEU A 779 -16.75 6.99 -15.05
N PRO A 780 -16.23 5.75 -14.87
CA PRO A 780 -14.92 5.36 -15.36
C PRO A 780 -14.89 5.35 -16.89
N LEU A 781 -14.15 6.29 -17.47
CA LEU A 781 -13.93 6.39 -18.91
C LEU A 781 -12.46 6.18 -19.21
N THR A 782 -12.16 5.55 -20.34
CA THR A 782 -10.79 5.32 -20.79
C THR A 782 -10.50 5.99 -22.11
N THR A 783 -9.25 6.42 -22.28
CA THR A 783 -8.70 6.92 -23.55
C THR A 783 -7.24 6.46 -23.66
N ASP A 784 -6.76 6.24 -24.87
CA ASP A 784 -5.35 5.94 -25.13
C ASP A 784 -4.47 7.20 -25.30
N ASN A 785 -5.06 8.39 -25.19
CA ASN A 785 -4.32 9.65 -25.11
C ASN A 785 -4.05 10.06 -23.66
N GLU A 786 -2.84 9.76 -23.21
CA GLU A 786 -2.33 10.14 -21.89
C GLU A 786 -2.48 11.64 -21.59
N GLY A 787 -2.28 12.51 -22.58
CA GLY A 787 -2.44 13.96 -22.44
C GLY A 787 -3.89 14.39 -22.16
N ASN A 788 -4.86 13.70 -22.74
CA ASN A 788 -6.29 13.93 -22.49
C ASN A 788 -6.71 13.41 -21.11
N ALA A 789 -6.26 12.20 -20.73
CA ALA A 789 -6.46 11.67 -19.39
C ALA A 789 -5.91 12.62 -18.32
N PHE A 790 -4.68 13.11 -18.50
CA PHE A 790 -4.06 14.09 -17.61
C PHE A 790 -4.84 15.42 -17.57
N SER A 791 -5.25 15.95 -18.73
CA SER A 791 -5.97 17.23 -18.81
C SER A 791 -7.38 17.15 -18.21
N ALA A 792 -8.06 16.02 -18.35
CA ALA A 792 -9.36 15.74 -17.77
C ALA A 792 -9.27 15.57 -16.25
N SER A 793 -8.30 14.78 -15.76
CA SER A 793 -8.03 14.61 -14.33
C SER A 793 -7.68 15.93 -13.65
N LYS A 794 -6.78 16.72 -14.24
CA LYS A 794 -6.40 18.05 -13.74
C LYS A 794 -7.49 19.11 -13.99
N ARG A 795 -8.53 18.80 -14.77
CA ARG A 795 -9.58 19.72 -15.21
C ARG A 795 -9.02 21.01 -15.80
N SER A 796 -7.92 20.93 -16.57
CA SER A 796 -7.24 22.11 -17.10
C SER A 796 -6.47 21.79 -18.38
N SER A 797 -6.54 22.69 -19.36
CA SER A 797 -5.70 22.64 -20.56
C SER A 797 -5.38 24.04 -21.04
N LYS A 798 -4.13 24.27 -21.48
CA LYS A 798 -3.66 25.54 -22.07
C LYS A 798 -3.98 25.64 -23.57
N LYS A 799 -4.40 24.55 -24.20
CA LYS A 799 -4.58 24.45 -25.66
C LYS A 799 -6.06 24.60 -26.02
N TRP A 800 -6.35 25.47 -26.99
CA TRP A 800 -7.67 25.52 -27.61
C TRP A 800 -7.77 24.50 -28.75
N PRO A 801 -8.89 23.78 -28.93
CA PRO A 801 -10.17 23.89 -28.22
C PRO A 801 -10.31 22.99 -26.99
N CYS A 802 -9.27 22.24 -26.58
CA CYS A 802 -9.33 21.35 -25.42
C CYS A 802 -9.78 22.08 -24.14
N SER A 803 -9.33 23.32 -23.92
CA SER A 803 -9.81 24.14 -22.79
C SER A 803 -11.32 24.37 -22.81
N ALA A 804 -11.93 24.58 -23.99
CA ALA A 804 -13.37 24.76 -24.12
C ALA A 804 -14.15 23.46 -23.87
N LEU A 805 -13.63 22.35 -24.37
CA LEU A 805 -14.19 21.02 -24.13
C LEU A 805 -14.16 20.63 -22.64
N LEU A 806 -13.08 20.98 -21.91
CA LEU A 806 -13.00 20.74 -20.47
C LEU A 806 -13.93 21.65 -19.65
N MET A 807 -14.10 22.91 -20.07
CA MET A 807 -15.09 23.80 -19.46
C MET A 807 -16.50 23.24 -19.63
N GLU A 808 -16.84 22.79 -20.85
CA GLU A 808 -18.12 22.14 -21.13
C GLU A 808 -18.31 20.86 -20.33
N LEU A 809 -17.31 19.97 -20.28
CA LEU A 809 -17.36 18.76 -19.46
C LEU A 809 -17.64 19.10 -17.99
N SER A 810 -16.93 20.08 -17.43
CA SER A 810 -17.12 20.52 -16.05
C SER A 810 -18.53 21.07 -15.78
N ALA A 811 -19.09 21.82 -16.74
CA ALA A 811 -20.46 22.34 -16.64
C ALA A 811 -21.49 21.20 -16.65
N GLN A 812 -21.31 20.22 -17.54
CA GLN A 812 -22.19 19.05 -17.64
C GLN A 812 -22.15 18.17 -16.40
N GLU A 813 -20.95 17.90 -15.87
CA GLU A 813 -20.79 17.16 -14.62
C GLU A 813 -21.51 17.83 -13.46
N PHE A 814 -21.36 19.16 -13.36
CA PHE A 814 -22.04 19.96 -12.35
C PHE A 814 -23.56 19.92 -12.49
N HIS A 815 -24.08 20.07 -13.70
CA HIS A 815 -25.52 20.09 -13.96
C HIS A 815 -26.19 18.73 -13.74
N LYS A 816 -25.50 17.65 -14.12
CA LYS A 816 -26.03 16.28 -14.05
C LYS A 816 -25.75 15.61 -12.70
N GLY A 817 -24.84 16.14 -11.87
CA GLY A 817 -24.42 15.51 -10.63
C GLY A 817 -23.68 14.17 -10.86
N VAL A 818 -23.01 14.03 -12.01
CA VAL A 818 -22.26 12.82 -12.41
C VAL A 818 -20.86 13.26 -12.82
N PHE A 819 -19.82 12.61 -12.31
CA PHE A 819 -18.43 13.02 -12.51
C PHE A 819 -17.67 12.00 -13.37
N ALA A 820 -16.95 12.47 -14.39
CA ALA A 820 -16.13 11.62 -15.25
C ALA A 820 -14.79 11.31 -14.58
N GLN A 821 -14.43 10.02 -14.51
CA GLN A 821 -13.10 9.58 -14.12
C GLN A 821 -12.38 9.05 -15.36
N VAL A 822 -11.64 9.94 -16.03
CA VAL A 822 -10.93 9.62 -17.27
C VAL A 822 -9.55 9.08 -16.94
N THR A 823 -9.25 7.84 -17.38
CA THR A 823 -7.97 7.17 -17.15
C THR A 823 -7.31 6.77 -18.47
N HIS A 824 -5.98 6.67 -18.46
CA HIS A 824 -5.22 6.26 -19.63
C HIS A 824 -5.16 4.73 -19.73
N VAL A 825 -5.38 4.20 -20.94
CA VAL A 825 -5.17 2.79 -21.28
C VAL A 825 -4.21 2.64 -22.44
N LYS A 826 -3.43 1.55 -22.48
CA LYS A 826 -2.56 1.28 -23.64
C LYS A 826 -3.41 1.09 -24.89
N ARG A 827 -2.93 1.54 -26.05
CA ARG A 827 -3.60 1.35 -27.34
C ARG A 827 -4.01 -0.10 -27.63
N SER A 828 -3.19 -1.08 -27.23
CA SER A 828 -3.50 -2.53 -27.35
C SER A 828 -4.75 -2.96 -26.56
N SER A 829 -5.19 -2.15 -25.61
CA SER A 829 -6.38 -2.37 -24.79
C SER A 829 -7.59 -1.55 -25.26
N ASN A 830 -7.41 -0.59 -26.19
CA ASN A 830 -8.48 0.27 -26.73
C ASN A 830 -9.06 -0.22 -28.07
N THR A 831 -8.95 -1.52 -28.34
CA THR A 831 -9.20 -2.10 -29.68
C THR A 831 -10.63 -1.91 -30.20
N TRP A 832 -11.64 -1.83 -29.31
CA TRP A 832 -13.03 -1.66 -29.73
C TRP A 832 -13.35 -0.22 -30.14
N ALA A 833 -12.76 0.77 -29.47
CA ALA A 833 -12.93 2.16 -29.88
C ALA A 833 -12.14 2.46 -31.17
N ASP A 834 -10.94 1.87 -31.30
CA ASP A 834 -10.13 1.89 -32.54
C ASP A 834 -10.91 1.23 -33.70
N GLN A 835 -11.59 0.10 -33.49
CA GLN A 835 -12.44 -0.50 -34.53
C GLN A 835 -13.61 0.43 -34.96
N LEU A 836 -14.24 1.12 -34.00
CA LEU A 836 -15.38 2.01 -34.27
C LEU A 836 -15.00 3.28 -35.07
N ILE A 837 -13.76 3.77 -34.95
CA ILE A 837 -13.29 4.91 -35.77
C ILE A 837 -13.07 4.50 -37.24
N HIS A 838 -12.80 3.22 -37.50
CA HIS A 838 -12.63 2.68 -38.86
C HIS A 838 -13.96 2.31 -39.54
N PHE A 839 -15.11 2.62 -38.92
CA PHE A 839 -16.45 2.21 -39.37
C PHE A 839 -16.61 0.69 -39.54
N ASP A 840 -15.76 -0.08 -38.86
CA ASP A 840 -15.90 -1.51 -38.76
C ASP A 840 -16.81 -1.83 -37.57
N PHE A 841 -18.02 -2.30 -37.89
CA PHE A 841 -19.06 -2.60 -36.91
C PHE A 841 -19.22 -4.11 -36.68
N GLU A 842 -18.26 -4.92 -37.12
CA GLU A 842 -18.33 -6.37 -36.94
C GLU A 842 -18.37 -6.75 -35.45
N GLY A 843 -19.42 -7.49 -35.08
CA GLY A 843 -19.68 -7.94 -33.72
C GLY A 843 -20.47 -6.96 -32.84
N PHE A 844 -20.68 -5.72 -33.29
CA PHE A 844 -21.53 -4.75 -32.60
C PHE A 844 -22.99 -4.87 -33.02
N SER A 845 -23.92 -4.83 -32.06
CA SER A 845 -25.34 -4.89 -32.36
C SER A 845 -25.83 -3.56 -32.96
N PRO A 846 -26.43 -3.53 -34.16
CA PRO A 846 -26.94 -2.30 -34.77
C PRO A 846 -28.02 -1.61 -33.93
N GLY A 847 -28.82 -2.38 -33.18
CA GLY A 847 -29.85 -1.84 -32.27
C GLY A 847 -29.29 -1.10 -31.05
N ASN A 848 -28.01 -1.30 -30.74
CA ASN A 848 -27.32 -0.65 -29.63
C ASN A 848 -26.52 0.60 -30.06
N ARG A 849 -26.55 0.94 -31.36
CA ARG A 849 -25.93 2.16 -31.87
C ARG A 849 -26.68 3.38 -31.35
N ARG A 850 -25.95 4.33 -30.76
CA ARG A 850 -26.44 5.65 -30.38
C ARG A 850 -26.11 6.64 -31.49
N GLU A 851 -27.13 7.25 -32.07
CA GLU A 851 -26.95 8.28 -33.10
C GLU A 851 -26.51 9.59 -32.46
N VAL A 852 -25.32 10.05 -32.85
CA VAL A 852 -24.83 11.41 -32.57
C VAL A 852 -25.34 12.30 -33.72
N SER A 853 -26.61 12.71 -33.66
CA SER A 853 -27.30 13.41 -34.76
C SER A 853 -27.09 14.94 -34.74
N LEU A 854 -27.27 15.57 -35.91
CA LEU A 854 -27.28 17.01 -36.19
C LEU A 854 -28.14 17.87 -35.24
N SER A 855 -29.11 17.26 -34.55
CA SER A 855 -30.01 17.92 -33.58
C SER A 855 -29.50 17.90 -32.14
N TRP A 856 -28.27 17.45 -31.86
CA TRP A 856 -27.61 17.55 -30.54
C TRP A 856 -27.21 18.97 -30.11
N SER A 857 -27.61 19.97 -30.89
CA SER A 857 -27.43 21.41 -30.63
C SER A 857 -28.11 21.97 -29.35
N PRO A 858 -29.04 21.33 -28.61
CA PRO A 858 -29.54 21.88 -27.36
C PRO A 858 -28.88 21.32 -26.08
N SER A 859 -27.92 20.38 -26.18
CA SER A 859 -27.31 19.78 -24.98
C SER A 859 -26.08 20.53 -24.47
N TRP A 860 -25.40 21.33 -25.29
CA TRP A 860 -24.24 22.09 -24.84
C TRP A 860 -24.65 23.20 -23.87
N MET A 861 -24.04 23.23 -22.70
CA MET A 861 -24.34 24.25 -21.69
C MET A 861 -23.66 25.57 -22.00
N ILE A 862 -22.39 25.50 -22.42
CA ILE A 862 -21.53 26.68 -22.62
C ILE A 862 -20.67 26.59 -23.88
N LEU A 863 -20.47 25.42 -24.48
CA LEU A 863 -19.56 25.21 -25.61
C LEU A 863 -19.89 26.09 -26.82
N ASP A 864 -21.16 26.21 -27.20
CA ASP A 864 -21.57 27.05 -28.35
C ASP A 864 -21.17 28.51 -28.15
N LYS A 865 -21.40 29.04 -26.94
CA LYS A 865 -21.00 30.41 -26.57
C LYS A 865 -19.47 30.55 -26.57
N LEU A 866 -18.75 29.56 -26.03
CA LEU A 866 -17.28 29.55 -26.00
C LEU A 866 -16.68 29.56 -27.41
N LEU A 867 -17.26 28.79 -28.35
CA LEU A 867 -16.81 28.76 -29.74
C LEU A 867 -17.12 30.06 -30.48
N ALA A 868 -18.27 30.69 -30.19
CA ALA A 868 -18.64 31.98 -30.77
C ALA A 868 -17.65 33.12 -30.39
N PHE A 869 -17.20 33.17 -29.13
CA PHE A 869 -16.22 34.18 -28.67
C PHE A 869 -14.88 34.13 -29.40
N LYS A 870 -14.55 33.00 -30.04
CA LYS A 870 -13.31 32.85 -30.82
C LYS A 870 -13.50 33.11 -32.31
N SER A 871 -14.71 32.96 -32.85
CA SER A 871 -14.98 33.36 -34.24
C SER A 871 -14.99 34.89 -34.45
N GLU A 872 -15.09 35.66 -33.36
CA GLU A 872 -15.07 37.14 -33.37
C GLU A 872 -13.69 37.77 -33.10
N GLN A 873 -12.64 36.95 -32.88
CA GLN A 873 -11.23 37.38 -32.79
C GLN A 873 -10.45 36.96 -34.02
#